data_AF-B8I7L0-F1
#
_entry.id   AF-B8I7L0-F1
#
_cell.length_a   1.000
_cell.length_b   1.000
_cell.length_c   1.000
_cell.angle_alpha   90.00
_cell.angle_beta   90.00
_cell.angle_gamma   90.00
#
_symmetry.space_group_name_H-M   'P 1'
#
loop_
_entity.id
_entity.type
_entity.pdbx_description
1 polymer ?
#
loop_
_entity_poly.entity_id
_entity_poly.type
_entity_poly.pdbx_seq_one_letter_code
_entity_poly.pdbx_strand_id
1 'polypeptide(L)'
;MKWKGKNVCIMVLVFCFLMIGNAYSSAKQFPDAVNHWSEKAITRLATKDVISGYPDGTVRPDGIVTRGQFASILAKSLGLDTSKSEESQPFNDIYHHWSERSIKALVQSGIIAKADYEGNFKPDKPITRIEIIRMMVRASGKSDEAKRTNDNTGFADEADISRADRGYVIIAKQNNIIAGYPDNTLRPKSEATRAEAFQLIDNQMRQNQKLGNEVPPIDGSDDYGSGASSSPNSYPDAQIDFELSNTAHTDTEISISPITQYAQTLKWSLAKETEDGVQVPVDISQVIKGSLSQSGGKITFKESGKYTLTAITENYSGRETKCSKGITVYPVFIPKFDLSEYSYIDETINITVNPEFNDVDIVWSVTKEGKDEALDTVIDGSLTNSGGSITFKEKGTYALTATVTDTTGRSFTCSKEILVYPVISPEFDLPEYTHTDKVVNITIAPKLDGLDVVWTATKDGKETAIDKIIDGSLTSTGGSITFKEKGSYAITATVTDATGRSFACGKGILVYPVPSLVFKYPATAYTDSNIIITQTAEMDGLIVEWLVESTSGPLDWNDYIDGTLDNDGGTIQFKQEGTYQLTAKVTDKTGRVFLLNSESRIDVYPVSDINITLPAKAYPGETVSVNVSGDNLNNLKCQWSIAADGGNPEEYESHVSGTLSDDGGTITFAKMGSYALTATFTDKLGRAFTCSKVITIYPIPDMQISLPKLAYSGDAVSVATEESGLKGLNAVWSISIDGGPEVPYRQYASDVLTSTGGEIRISTNKTIAVKLTASVTDENSRTFTFSSNTISIKPNIICSFAAPSSVHTGESFSVTMEEVSGLEESNITWSLTKDGSLTDYTGSLSNNGGNITINDVGGYTLTAAVTNSEGRIFSYSENIAVTNTAPNAPEGYATVTRTAKDQMLLVNITASATDPDGDDVIYEYEDQSEDGYYPLGSHTVKVRAKDSFGAVSSWTEINFKVVGSAPSTPVITRTPDGNSVAPNKPITITAASTDLDGDTITYVWEGRQAETSAYPLGRNTIRVKAVDSTGMESPWAAIVFFVADSNNGGGMTLSGPESVIVEKGIECATITEYTFSVPPVLGHSGSDYGRVRGYNILTDTWDQLDYQSIANGITLSQKLTAGVYSQLEFYYYTNHDCMYNKSNITYSVSYYFE
;
A
#
# COMPACT_ATOMS: atom_id res chain seq x y z
N MET A 1 3.83 29.10 -3.45
CA MET A 1 4.32 29.26 -4.85
C MET A 1 3.14 28.96 -5.79
N LYS A 2 2.87 29.75 -6.84
CA LYS A 2 3.37 29.56 -8.23
C LYS A 2 3.21 28.08 -8.68
N TRP A 3 2.47 27.76 -9.75
CA TRP A 3 2.35 28.49 -11.03
C TRP A 3 0.89 28.77 -11.50
N LYS A 4 0.75 29.61 -12.54
CA LYS A 4 -0.51 29.93 -13.27
C LYS A 4 -0.25 29.86 -14.79
N GLY A 5 -1.23 29.37 -15.54
CA GLY A 5 -1.15 29.07 -16.98
C GLY A 5 -1.23 30.23 -17.98
N LYS A 6 -1.68 29.88 -19.20
CA LYS A 6 -1.95 30.69 -20.41
C LYS A 6 -2.65 29.72 -21.42
N ASN A 7 -3.75 29.98 -22.13
CA ASN A 7 -4.31 31.18 -22.81
C ASN A 7 -3.34 31.73 -23.88
N VAL A 8 -3.72 31.99 -25.14
CA VAL A 8 -4.92 32.68 -25.68
C VAL A 8 -5.21 32.22 -27.13
N CYS A 9 -6.47 32.39 -27.59
CA CYS A 9 -6.99 32.57 -28.97
C CYS A 9 -8.19 31.65 -29.29
N ILE A 10 -9.27 32.08 -29.99
CA ILE A 10 -9.80 33.41 -30.35
C ILE A 10 -11.31 33.22 -30.74
N MET A 11 -12.19 34.22 -30.50
CA MET A 11 -13.47 34.57 -31.19
C MET A 11 -14.43 33.46 -31.76
N VAL A 12 -15.79 33.53 -31.74
CA VAL A 12 -16.76 34.58 -31.35
C VAL A 12 -18.21 34.02 -31.27
N LEU A 13 -19.13 34.79 -30.66
CA LEU A 13 -20.62 34.71 -30.73
C LEU A 13 -21.36 33.37 -30.50
N VAL A 14 -21.93 33.26 -29.31
CA VAL A 14 -23.29 32.71 -29.15
C VAL A 14 -24.29 33.85 -29.35
N PHE A 15 -24.94 33.94 -30.51
CA PHE A 15 -26.33 34.43 -30.69
C PHE A 15 -26.74 34.40 -32.18
N CYS A 16 -27.59 33.45 -32.58
CA CYS A 16 -28.49 33.64 -33.73
C CYS A 16 -29.66 32.64 -33.61
N PHE A 17 -30.83 33.14 -33.27
CA PHE A 17 -32.04 32.34 -33.02
C PHE A 17 -33.04 32.58 -34.17
N LEU A 18 -33.66 31.50 -34.67
CA LEU A 18 -34.87 31.47 -35.52
C LEU A 18 -34.83 32.02 -36.97
N MET A 19 -35.34 31.17 -37.89
CA MET A 19 -35.87 31.43 -39.24
C MET A 19 -34.88 31.97 -40.30
N ILE A 20 -34.96 31.65 -41.60
CA ILE A 20 -36.03 31.05 -42.42
C ILE A 20 -35.50 29.77 -43.11
N GLY A 21 -36.38 28.82 -43.42
CA GLY A 21 -36.00 27.51 -43.93
C GLY A 21 -35.80 27.40 -45.45
N ASN A 22 -34.97 26.43 -45.83
CA ASN A 22 -35.40 25.42 -46.80
C ASN A 22 -35.05 24.05 -46.22
N ALA A 23 -36.02 23.42 -45.55
CA ALA A 23 -35.90 22.03 -45.14
C ALA A 23 -36.05 21.15 -46.38
N TYR A 24 -34.93 20.90 -47.08
CA TYR A 24 -34.84 19.75 -47.96
C TYR A 24 -35.08 18.51 -47.11
N SER A 25 -36.28 17.94 -47.23
CA SER A 25 -36.58 16.60 -46.72
C SER A 25 -35.82 15.60 -47.59
N SER A 26 -34.52 15.50 -47.34
CA SER A 26 -33.68 14.47 -47.95
C SER A 26 -34.24 13.14 -47.51
N ALA A 27 -34.76 12.36 -48.46
CA ALA A 27 -35.25 11.02 -48.19
C ALA A 27 -34.13 10.25 -47.46
N LYS A 28 -34.48 9.53 -46.39
CA LYS A 28 -33.50 8.90 -45.50
C LYS A 28 -32.77 7.76 -46.24
N GLN A 29 -31.73 8.11 -46.98
CA GLN A 29 -30.80 7.19 -47.62
C GLN A 29 -29.89 6.58 -46.55
N PHE A 30 -29.63 5.29 -46.69
CA PHE A 30 -28.70 4.54 -45.87
C PHE A 30 -27.51 4.17 -46.78
N PRO A 31 -26.24 4.42 -46.38
CA PRO A 31 -25.10 4.24 -47.29
C PRO A 31 -24.96 2.82 -47.85
N ASP A 32 -25.35 1.84 -47.05
CA ASP A 32 -25.33 0.41 -47.36
C ASP A 32 -26.54 -0.09 -48.19
N ALA A 33 -27.48 0.80 -48.53
CA ALA A 33 -28.60 0.50 -49.41
C ALA A 33 -28.42 1.06 -50.84
N VAL A 34 -27.40 1.89 -51.11
CA VAL A 34 -27.20 2.54 -52.41
C VAL A 34 -26.79 1.52 -53.47
N ASN A 35 -27.47 1.53 -54.63
CA ASN A 35 -27.35 0.52 -55.71
C ASN A 35 -27.76 -0.91 -55.29
N HIS A 36 -28.22 -1.13 -54.07
CA HIS A 36 -28.71 -2.44 -53.63
C HIS A 36 -30.04 -2.75 -54.32
N TRP A 37 -30.30 -4.01 -54.70
CA TRP A 37 -31.50 -4.37 -55.49
C TRP A 37 -32.82 -3.99 -54.80
N SER A 38 -32.83 -3.96 -53.46
CA SER A 38 -33.98 -3.53 -52.64
C SER A 38 -33.98 -2.06 -52.21
N GLU A 39 -33.04 -1.22 -52.70
CA GLU A 39 -32.93 0.22 -52.37
C GLU A 39 -34.29 0.92 -52.44
N LYS A 40 -35.00 0.70 -53.55
CA LYS A 40 -36.31 1.30 -53.82
C LYS A 40 -37.38 0.91 -52.79
N ALA A 41 -37.32 -0.30 -52.22
CA ALA A 41 -38.21 -0.72 -51.14
C ALA A 41 -37.78 -0.14 -49.79
N ILE A 42 -36.47 -0.19 -49.48
CA ILE A 42 -35.87 0.40 -48.27
C ILE A 42 -36.24 1.88 -48.16
N THR A 43 -36.00 2.68 -49.22
CA THR A 43 -36.33 4.11 -49.25
C THR A 43 -37.81 4.36 -49.05
N ARG A 44 -38.71 3.54 -49.65
CA ARG A 44 -40.17 3.68 -49.46
C ARG A 44 -40.62 3.34 -48.04
N LEU A 45 -40.10 2.28 -47.44
CA LEU A 45 -40.42 1.93 -46.05
C LEU A 45 -39.88 2.96 -45.06
N ALA A 46 -38.69 3.52 -45.30
CA ALA A 46 -38.13 4.58 -44.46
C ALA A 46 -38.90 5.90 -44.60
N THR A 47 -39.32 6.26 -45.82
CA THR A 47 -40.16 7.45 -46.08
C THR A 47 -41.57 7.31 -45.47
N LYS A 48 -42.06 6.08 -45.26
CA LYS A 48 -43.30 5.77 -44.53
C LYS A 48 -43.09 5.53 -43.03
N ASP A 49 -41.91 5.86 -42.48
CA ASP A 49 -41.49 5.60 -41.09
C ASP A 49 -41.55 4.12 -40.63
N VAL A 50 -41.79 3.16 -41.53
CA VAL A 50 -41.89 1.72 -41.21
C VAL A 50 -40.55 1.15 -40.73
N ILE A 51 -39.43 1.66 -41.29
CA ILE A 51 -38.07 1.31 -40.85
C ILE A 51 -37.27 2.57 -40.54
N SER A 52 -36.35 2.49 -39.58
CA SER A 52 -35.58 3.65 -39.12
C SER A 52 -34.06 3.49 -39.23
N GLY A 53 -33.58 2.31 -39.64
CA GLY A 53 -32.15 1.94 -39.63
C GLY A 53 -31.62 1.61 -38.23
N TYR A 54 -30.32 1.33 -38.17
CA TYR A 54 -29.54 1.18 -36.95
C TYR A 54 -28.92 2.53 -36.50
N PRO A 55 -28.45 2.66 -35.24
CA PRO A 55 -27.86 3.91 -34.74
C PRO A 55 -26.59 4.37 -35.47
N ASP A 56 -25.93 3.47 -36.20
CA ASP A 56 -24.75 3.75 -37.04
C ASP A 56 -25.11 4.35 -38.43
N GLY A 57 -26.40 4.49 -38.75
CA GLY A 57 -26.87 5.00 -40.04
C GLY A 57 -27.04 3.93 -41.13
N THR A 58 -26.90 2.65 -40.81
CA THR A 58 -27.09 1.52 -41.76
C THR A 58 -28.51 0.93 -41.70
N VAL A 59 -28.89 0.09 -42.68
CA VAL A 59 -30.07 -0.80 -42.59
C VAL A 59 -29.73 -2.29 -42.62
N ARG A 60 -28.51 -2.64 -43.04
CA ARG A 60 -27.93 -3.97 -43.20
C ARG A 60 -28.83 -4.86 -44.08
N PRO A 61 -28.93 -4.59 -45.39
CA PRO A 61 -29.90 -5.26 -46.27
C PRO A 61 -29.68 -6.76 -46.37
N ASP A 62 -28.44 -7.22 -46.55
CA ASP A 62 -28.08 -8.63 -46.66
C ASP A 62 -28.03 -9.36 -45.31
N GLY A 63 -28.14 -8.63 -44.19
CA GLY A 63 -28.21 -9.23 -42.87
C GLY A 63 -29.48 -10.07 -42.70
N ILE A 64 -29.40 -11.22 -42.06
CA ILE A 64 -30.55 -12.07 -41.73
C ILE A 64 -31.48 -11.35 -40.73
N VAL A 65 -32.80 -11.48 -40.91
CA VAL A 65 -33.81 -10.88 -40.02
C VAL A 65 -34.35 -11.90 -39.02
N THR A 66 -34.48 -11.51 -37.75
CA THR A 66 -35.08 -12.37 -36.72
C THR A 66 -36.61 -12.28 -36.71
N ARG A 67 -37.29 -13.30 -36.17
CA ARG A 67 -38.76 -13.34 -36.03
C ARG A 67 -39.30 -12.13 -35.28
N GLY A 68 -38.62 -11.69 -34.23
CA GLY A 68 -38.94 -10.51 -33.42
C GLY A 68 -38.71 -9.20 -34.17
N GLN A 69 -37.61 -9.08 -34.91
CA GLN A 69 -37.37 -7.92 -35.79
C GLN A 69 -38.47 -7.81 -36.85
N PHE A 70 -38.75 -8.90 -37.56
CA PHE A 70 -39.79 -8.94 -38.59
C PHE A 70 -41.18 -8.60 -38.02
N ALA A 71 -41.55 -9.18 -36.87
CA ALA A 71 -42.81 -8.88 -36.18
C ALA A 71 -42.95 -7.39 -35.83
N SER A 72 -41.88 -6.74 -35.34
CA SER A 72 -41.91 -5.30 -35.05
C SER A 72 -42.04 -4.43 -36.30
N ILE A 73 -41.37 -4.78 -37.41
CA ILE A 73 -41.50 -4.03 -38.67
C ILE A 73 -42.89 -4.24 -39.28
N LEU A 74 -43.41 -5.47 -39.29
CA LEU A 74 -44.74 -5.79 -39.82
C LEU A 74 -45.84 -5.07 -39.02
N ALA A 75 -45.81 -5.14 -37.68
CA ALA A 75 -46.77 -4.42 -36.83
C ALA A 75 -46.78 -2.91 -37.11
N LYS A 76 -45.60 -2.31 -37.34
CA LYS A 76 -45.47 -0.89 -37.69
C LYS A 76 -45.99 -0.58 -39.11
N SER A 77 -45.74 -1.45 -40.09
CA SER A 77 -46.24 -1.32 -41.47
C SER A 77 -47.77 -1.38 -41.58
N LEU A 78 -48.41 -2.09 -40.64
CA LEU A 78 -49.87 -2.25 -40.54
C LEU A 78 -50.51 -1.17 -39.64
N GLY A 79 -49.72 -0.26 -39.05
CA GLY A 79 -50.21 0.79 -38.16
C GLY A 79 -50.81 0.28 -36.86
N LEU A 80 -50.44 -0.93 -36.40
CA LEU A 80 -51.02 -1.52 -35.18
C LEU A 80 -50.57 -0.77 -33.93
N ASP A 81 -51.53 -0.42 -33.07
CA ASP A 81 -51.23 0.21 -31.78
C ASP A 81 -50.71 -0.81 -30.76
N THR A 82 -49.41 -1.04 -30.80
CA THR A 82 -48.71 -1.94 -29.88
C THR A 82 -48.73 -1.48 -28.41
N SER A 83 -49.27 -0.29 -28.10
CA SER A 83 -49.45 0.15 -26.69
C SER A 83 -50.73 -0.37 -26.05
N LYS A 84 -51.72 -0.81 -26.85
CA LYS A 84 -53.07 -1.21 -26.38
C LYS A 84 -53.36 -2.71 -26.49
N SER A 85 -52.37 -3.58 -26.65
CA SER A 85 -52.60 -5.02 -26.80
C SER A 85 -52.99 -5.69 -25.48
N GLU A 86 -54.22 -6.18 -25.36
CA GLU A 86 -54.74 -6.87 -24.16
C GLU A 86 -54.41 -8.37 -24.12
N GLU A 87 -53.72 -8.88 -25.15
CA GLU A 87 -53.33 -10.28 -25.28
C GLU A 87 -52.42 -10.77 -24.13
N SER A 88 -53.00 -11.55 -23.22
CA SER A 88 -52.26 -12.22 -22.13
C SER A 88 -51.26 -13.24 -22.70
N GLN A 89 -50.09 -13.34 -22.05
CA GLN A 89 -48.83 -13.87 -22.62
C GLN A 89 -49.03 -15.02 -23.64
N PRO A 90 -48.98 -14.74 -24.95
CA PRO A 90 -49.35 -15.71 -25.98
C PRO A 90 -48.30 -16.80 -26.23
N PHE A 91 -47.06 -16.59 -25.76
CA PHE A 91 -45.92 -17.50 -25.84
C PHE A 91 -45.09 -17.35 -24.57
N ASN A 92 -44.38 -18.41 -24.15
CA ASN A 92 -43.63 -18.40 -22.89
C ASN A 92 -42.32 -17.60 -22.96
N ASP A 93 -41.80 -17.39 -24.17
CA ASP A 93 -40.42 -16.94 -24.45
C ASP A 93 -40.33 -15.52 -25.03
N ILE A 94 -41.41 -14.73 -24.91
CA ILE A 94 -41.44 -13.31 -25.34
C ILE A 94 -41.46 -12.33 -24.17
N TYR A 95 -41.53 -12.81 -22.92
CA TYR A 95 -41.59 -11.95 -21.74
C TYR A 95 -40.32 -11.11 -21.57
N HIS A 96 -40.47 -9.80 -21.36
CA HIS A 96 -39.39 -8.81 -21.35
C HIS A 96 -38.63 -8.64 -22.69
N HIS A 97 -38.99 -9.37 -23.75
CA HIS A 97 -38.36 -9.17 -25.05
C HIS A 97 -38.79 -7.82 -25.65
N TRP A 98 -37.88 -7.10 -26.30
CA TRP A 98 -38.15 -5.74 -26.79
C TRP A 98 -39.29 -5.68 -27.84
N SER A 99 -39.53 -6.78 -28.56
CA SER A 99 -40.64 -6.93 -29.52
C SER A 99 -41.93 -7.54 -28.92
N GLU A 100 -42.01 -7.81 -27.61
CA GLU A 100 -43.16 -8.45 -26.91
C GLU A 100 -44.50 -7.81 -27.32
N ARG A 101 -44.55 -6.48 -27.31
CA ARG A 101 -45.74 -5.69 -27.68
C ARG A 101 -46.14 -5.83 -29.15
N SER A 102 -45.17 -5.91 -30.06
CA SER A 102 -45.42 -6.12 -31.49
C SER A 102 -45.96 -7.54 -31.76
N ILE A 103 -45.39 -8.54 -31.08
CA ILE A 103 -45.84 -9.93 -31.18
C ILE A 103 -47.27 -10.06 -30.63
N LYS A 104 -47.56 -9.49 -29.46
CA LYS A 104 -48.92 -9.47 -28.88
C LYS A 104 -49.95 -8.83 -29.79
N ALA A 105 -49.66 -7.66 -30.36
CA ALA A 105 -50.57 -7.00 -31.31
C ALA A 105 -50.84 -7.84 -32.57
N LEU A 106 -49.81 -8.52 -33.11
CA LEU A 106 -49.96 -9.43 -34.27
C LEU A 106 -50.68 -10.75 -33.93
N VAL A 107 -50.57 -11.25 -32.69
CA VAL A 107 -51.36 -12.40 -32.22
C VAL A 107 -52.82 -12.00 -32.06
N GLN A 108 -53.10 -10.87 -31.39
CA GLN A 108 -54.46 -10.33 -31.22
C GLN A 108 -55.14 -10.03 -32.57
N SER A 109 -54.35 -9.67 -33.59
CA SER A 109 -54.82 -9.45 -34.97
C SER A 109 -54.93 -10.75 -35.80
N GLY A 110 -54.66 -11.93 -35.24
CA GLY A 110 -54.73 -13.22 -35.92
C GLY A 110 -53.63 -13.49 -36.96
N ILE A 111 -52.60 -12.65 -37.01
CA ILE A 111 -51.51 -12.73 -38.00
C ILE A 111 -50.46 -13.76 -37.55
N ILE A 112 -50.11 -13.74 -36.26
CA ILE A 112 -49.29 -14.79 -35.63
C ILE A 112 -50.24 -15.78 -34.93
N ALA A 113 -50.43 -16.95 -35.52
CA ALA A 113 -51.21 -18.02 -34.90
C ALA A 113 -50.36 -18.81 -33.90
N LYS A 114 -50.85 -19.00 -32.67
CA LYS A 114 -50.09 -19.69 -31.59
C LYS A 114 -49.69 -21.13 -31.95
N ALA A 115 -50.52 -21.81 -32.75
CA ALA A 115 -50.30 -23.18 -33.20
C ALA A 115 -49.09 -23.35 -34.14
N ASP A 116 -48.65 -22.29 -34.83
CA ASP A 116 -47.49 -22.32 -35.74
C ASP A 116 -46.14 -22.48 -35.00
N TYR A 117 -46.12 -22.35 -33.66
CA TYR A 117 -44.90 -22.13 -32.86
C TYR A 117 -44.77 -23.00 -31.60
N GLU A 118 -45.62 -24.03 -31.41
CA GLU A 118 -45.47 -25.01 -30.31
C GLU A 118 -45.31 -24.38 -28.89
N GLY A 119 -45.96 -23.22 -28.68
CA GLY A 119 -45.91 -22.46 -27.42
C GLY A 119 -44.70 -21.53 -27.23
N ASN A 120 -43.73 -21.52 -28.14
CA ASN A 120 -42.49 -20.72 -28.05
C ASN A 120 -42.15 -20.04 -29.40
N PHE A 121 -42.30 -18.73 -29.46
CA PHE A 121 -42.13 -17.95 -30.70
C PHE A 121 -40.67 -17.80 -31.14
N LYS A 122 -39.73 -17.86 -30.19
CA LYS A 122 -38.27 -17.74 -30.35
C LYS A 122 -37.90 -16.45 -31.10
N PRO A 123 -38.16 -15.26 -30.51
CA PRO A 123 -38.10 -13.97 -31.21
C PRO A 123 -36.72 -13.64 -31.80
N ASP A 124 -35.62 -14.10 -31.19
CA ASP A 124 -34.27 -13.87 -31.70
C ASP A 124 -33.80 -14.91 -32.74
N LYS A 125 -34.58 -15.96 -33.00
CA LYS A 125 -34.30 -16.88 -34.11
C LYS A 125 -34.48 -16.14 -35.45
N PRO A 126 -33.62 -16.35 -36.46
CA PRO A 126 -33.93 -16.07 -37.86
C PRO A 126 -35.34 -16.53 -38.27
N ILE A 127 -36.03 -15.71 -39.05
CA ILE A 127 -37.32 -16.08 -39.66
C ILE A 127 -37.09 -16.73 -41.03
N THR A 128 -37.84 -17.79 -41.30
CA THR A 128 -37.82 -18.44 -42.62
C THR A 128 -38.74 -17.74 -43.60
N ARG A 129 -38.44 -17.84 -44.89
CA ARG A 129 -39.22 -17.21 -45.97
C ARG A 129 -40.68 -17.66 -45.98
N ILE A 130 -40.97 -18.91 -45.61
CA ILE A 130 -42.35 -19.43 -45.49
C ILE A 130 -43.13 -18.87 -44.29
N GLU A 131 -42.46 -18.54 -43.19
CA GLU A 131 -43.09 -17.87 -42.04
C GLU A 131 -43.47 -16.43 -42.37
N ILE A 132 -42.62 -15.71 -43.12
CA ILE A 132 -42.96 -14.39 -43.67
C ILE A 132 -44.23 -14.49 -44.53
N ILE A 133 -44.28 -15.44 -45.47
CA ILE A 133 -45.44 -15.64 -46.36
C ILE A 133 -46.73 -15.89 -45.56
N ARG A 134 -46.70 -16.78 -44.55
CA ARG A 134 -47.84 -17.02 -43.66
C ARG A 134 -48.31 -15.74 -42.96
N MET A 135 -47.39 -14.91 -42.45
CA MET A 135 -47.75 -13.64 -41.81
C MET A 135 -48.33 -12.63 -42.81
N MET A 136 -47.73 -12.42 -43.99
CA MET A 136 -48.22 -11.44 -44.98
C MET A 136 -49.63 -11.77 -45.49
N VAL A 137 -49.91 -13.04 -45.77
CA VAL A 137 -51.21 -13.48 -46.29
C VAL A 137 -52.30 -13.36 -45.22
N ARG A 138 -51.99 -13.64 -43.95
CA ARG A 138 -52.89 -13.39 -42.82
C ARG A 138 -53.11 -11.88 -42.60
N ALA A 139 -52.05 -11.07 -42.67
CA ALA A 139 -52.12 -9.61 -42.61
C ALA A 139 -52.90 -8.97 -43.78
N SER A 140 -53.04 -9.70 -44.89
CA SER A 140 -53.89 -9.33 -46.03
C SER A 140 -55.34 -9.84 -45.91
N GLY A 141 -55.71 -10.45 -44.77
CA GLY A 141 -57.04 -11.03 -44.54
C GLY A 141 -57.31 -12.37 -45.24
N LYS A 142 -56.42 -12.82 -46.14
CA LYS A 142 -56.64 -13.96 -47.06
C LYS A 142 -56.29 -15.33 -46.46
N SER A 143 -56.27 -15.45 -45.12
CA SER A 143 -55.96 -16.69 -44.38
C SER A 143 -56.88 -17.85 -44.76
N ASP A 144 -58.18 -17.60 -44.90
CA ASP A 144 -59.17 -18.64 -45.23
C ASP A 144 -59.29 -18.92 -46.74
N GLU A 145 -58.78 -18.02 -47.58
CA GLU A 145 -58.57 -18.27 -49.01
C GLU A 145 -57.40 -19.27 -49.16
N ALA A 146 -56.27 -18.96 -48.52
CA ALA A 146 -55.09 -19.81 -48.48
C ALA A 146 -55.34 -21.23 -47.93
N LYS A 147 -56.14 -21.37 -46.86
CA LYS A 147 -56.49 -22.70 -46.30
C LYS A 147 -57.34 -23.57 -47.24
N ARG A 148 -58.01 -22.99 -48.24
CA ARG A 148 -58.87 -23.71 -49.21
C ARG A 148 -58.12 -24.04 -50.51
N THR A 149 -57.09 -23.27 -50.84
CA THR A 149 -56.25 -23.47 -52.02
C THR A 149 -55.24 -24.60 -51.79
N ASN A 150 -55.29 -25.65 -52.61
CA ASN A 150 -54.42 -26.83 -52.52
C ASN A 150 -54.08 -27.36 -53.93
N ASP A 151 -53.37 -26.51 -54.69
CA ASP A 151 -52.93 -26.72 -56.08
C ASP A 151 -51.38 -26.63 -56.15
N ASN A 152 -50.80 -26.67 -57.36
CA ASN A 152 -49.37 -26.48 -57.58
C ASN A 152 -48.96 -25.00 -57.39
N THR A 153 -47.91 -24.74 -56.62
CA THR A 153 -47.40 -23.35 -56.41
C THR A 153 -46.69 -22.74 -57.64
N GLY A 154 -46.28 -23.58 -58.60
CA GLY A 154 -45.55 -23.19 -59.80
C GLY A 154 -44.12 -22.72 -59.52
N PHE A 155 -43.52 -23.12 -58.40
CA PHE A 155 -42.10 -22.93 -58.09
C PHE A 155 -41.36 -24.27 -58.19
N ALA A 156 -40.09 -24.26 -58.61
CA ALA A 156 -39.30 -25.46 -58.89
C ALA A 156 -39.05 -26.33 -57.64
N ASP A 157 -39.04 -25.73 -56.46
CA ASP A 157 -38.79 -26.33 -55.16
C ASP A 157 -40.08 -26.65 -54.37
N GLU A 158 -41.19 -26.92 -55.06
CA GLU A 158 -42.48 -27.22 -54.42
C GLU A 158 -42.43 -28.42 -53.45
N ALA A 159 -41.47 -29.33 -53.63
CA ALA A 159 -41.22 -30.46 -52.74
C ALA A 159 -40.82 -30.03 -51.32
N ASP A 160 -40.19 -28.85 -51.16
CA ASP A 160 -39.81 -28.28 -49.87
C ASP A 160 -40.93 -27.47 -49.20
N ILE A 161 -42.04 -27.20 -49.91
CA ILE A 161 -43.21 -26.48 -49.40
C ILE A 161 -44.19 -27.47 -48.77
N SER A 162 -44.43 -27.33 -47.46
CA SER A 162 -45.39 -28.18 -46.75
C SER A 162 -46.79 -28.04 -47.37
N ARG A 163 -47.58 -29.12 -47.38
CA ARG A 163 -48.93 -29.12 -47.95
C ARG A 163 -49.86 -28.08 -47.30
N ALA A 164 -49.63 -27.73 -46.03
CA ALA A 164 -50.37 -26.69 -45.33
C ALA A 164 -49.95 -25.26 -45.73
N ASP A 165 -48.72 -25.07 -46.22
CA ASP A 165 -48.18 -23.78 -46.65
C ASP A 165 -48.44 -23.48 -48.14
N ARG A 166 -48.60 -24.50 -49.00
CA ARG A 166 -48.79 -24.33 -50.48
C ARG A 166 -49.88 -23.32 -50.83
N GLY A 167 -51.02 -23.37 -50.15
CA GLY A 167 -52.11 -22.41 -50.36
C GLY A 167 -51.71 -20.97 -50.00
N TYR A 168 -50.94 -20.75 -48.93
CA TYR A 168 -50.42 -19.42 -48.59
C TYR A 168 -49.42 -18.93 -49.66
N VAL A 169 -48.59 -19.80 -50.20
CA VAL A 169 -47.66 -19.47 -51.30
C VAL A 169 -48.43 -19.05 -52.56
N ILE A 170 -49.46 -19.81 -52.97
CA ILE A 170 -50.27 -19.49 -54.15
C ILE A 170 -50.97 -18.14 -53.99
N ILE A 171 -51.60 -17.90 -52.84
CA ILE A 171 -52.25 -16.61 -52.55
C ILE A 171 -51.23 -15.48 -52.53
N ALA A 172 -50.03 -15.65 -51.95
CA ALA A 172 -48.98 -14.63 -51.99
C ALA A 172 -48.48 -14.34 -53.42
N LYS A 173 -48.42 -15.36 -54.30
CA LYS A 173 -48.03 -15.22 -55.72
C LYS A 173 -49.11 -14.49 -56.53
N GLN A 174 -50.36 -14.94 -56.44
CA GLN A 174 -51.52 -14.33 -57.10
C GLN A 174 -51.72 -12.86 -56.70
N ASN A 175 -51.54 -12.53 -55.42
CA ASN A 175 -51.65 -11.17 -54.91
C ASN A 175 -50.35 -10.37 -55.06
N ASN A 176 -49.38 -10.86 -55.84
CA ASN A 176 -48.12 -10.19 -56.16
C ASN A 176 -47.32 -9.73 -54.92
N ILE A 177 -47.48 -10.44 -53.80
CA ILE A 177 -46.68 -10.24 -52.58
C ILE A 177 -45.30 -10.87 -52.78
N ILE A 178 -45.22 -12.03 -53.45
CA ILE A 178 -43.96 -12.72 -53.75
C ILE A 178 -43.89 -13.19 -55.20
N ALA A 179 -42.72 -13.06 -55.84
CA ALA A 179 -42.45 -13.49 -57.20
C ALA A 179 -41.58 -14.76 -57.31
N GLY A 180 -40.95 -15.18 -56.20
CA GLY A 180 -39.88 -16.20 -56.19
C GLY A 180 -38.50 -15.56 -56.25
N TYR A 181 -37.52 -16.35 -56.70
CA TYR A 181 -36.19 -15.94 -57.16
C TYR A 181 -36.11 -16.09 -58.69
N PRO A 182 -35.08 -15.53 -59.38
CA PRO A 182 -34.95 -15.62 -60.84
C PRO A 182 -34.85 -17.04 -61.41
N ASP A 183 -34.45 -18.01 -60.60
CA ASP A 183 -34.42 -19.45 -60.90
C ASP A 183 -35.79 -20.15 -60.74
N ASN A 184 -36.86 -19.38 -60.53
CA ASN A 184 -38.20 -19.84 -60.18
C ASN A 184 -38.27 -20.74 -58.92
N THR A 185 -37.34 -20.58 -57.97
CA THR A 185 -37.46 -21.15 -56.62
C THR A 185 -38.17 -20.20 -55.65
N LEU A 186 -38.77 -20.76 -54.61
CA LEU A 186 -39.32 -20.02 -53.47
C LEU A 186 -38.31 -19.91 -52.31
N ARG A 187 -37.53 -20.96 -52.09
CA ARG A 187 -36.62 -21.22 -50.96
C ARG A 187 -37.34 -21.14 -49.60
N PRO A 188 -38.38 -21.96 -49.35
CA PRO A 188 -39.31 -21.78 -48.23
C PRO A 188 -38.66 -21.92 -46.85
N LYS A 189 -37.70 -22.84 -46.72
CA LYS A 189 -37.00 -23.17 -45.47
C LYS A 189 -35.81 -22.25 -45.18
N SER A 190 -35.36 -21.47 -46.16
CA SER A 190 -34.22 -20.57 -46.02
C SER A 190 -34.54 -19.39 -45.10
N GLU A 191 -33.53 -18.94 -44.37
CA GLU A 191 -33.60 -17.73 -43.54
C GLU A 191 -33.65 -16.50 -44.45
N ALA A 192 -34.51 -15.52 -44.11
CA ALA A 192 -34.73 -14.35 -44.96
C ALA A 192 -33.73 -13.23 -44.66
N THR A 193 -33.18 -12.61 -45.71
CA THR A 193 -32.47 -11.33 -45.59
C THR A 193 -33.43 -10.20 -45.22
N ARG A 194 -32.91 -9.14 -44.60
CA ARG A 194 -33.67 -7.91 -44.29
C ARG A 194 -34.16 -7.25 -45.58
N ALA A 195 -33.37 -7.30 -46.66
CA ALA A 195 -33.75 -6.87 -48.01
C ALA A 195 -35.00 -7.59 -48.54
N GLU A 196 -35.07 -8.91 -48.44
CA GLU A 196 -36.26 -9.68 -48.81
C GLU A 196 -37.46 -9.31 -47.96
N ALA A 197 -37.29 -9.25 -46.63
CA ALA A 197 -38.37 -8.87 -45.72
C ALA A 197 -38.92 -7.47 -46.05
N PHE A 198 -38.04 -6.49 -46.29
CA PHE A 198 -38.43 -5.14 -46.73
C PHE A 198 -39.12 -5.15 -48.10
N GLN A 199 -38.65 -5.94 -49.06
CA GLN A 199 -39.29 -6.04 -50.37
C GLN A 199 -40.69 -6.66 -50.27
N LEU A 200 -40.88 -7.69 -49.45
CA LEU A 200 -42.18 -8.36 -49.26
C LEU A 200 -43.19 -7.45 -48.54
N ILE A 201 -42.75 -6.65 -47.55
CA ILE A 201 -43.60 -5.62 -46.91
C ILE A 201 -43.97 -4.54 -47.94
N ASP A 202 -43.00 -4.02 -48.71
CA ASP A 202 -43.26 -3.01 -49.74
C ASP A 202 -44.20 -3.53 -50.84
N ASN A 203 -44.06 -4.79 -51.25
CA ASN A 203 -44.98 -5.45 -52.18
C ASN A 203 -46.41 -5.42 -51.64
N GLN A 204 -46.63 -5.90 -50.41
CA GLN A 204 -47.95 -5.92 -49.79
C GLN A 204 -48.52 -4.49 -49.62
N MET A 205 -47.71 -3.53 -49.15
CA MET A 205 -48.13 -2.14 -49.03
C MET A 205 -48.53 -1.51 -50.38
N ARG A 206 -47.84 -1.85 -51.48
CA ARG A 206 -48.19 -1.36 -52.82
C ARG A 206 -49.44 -2.01 -53.40
N GLN A 207 -49.74 -3.26 -53.06
CA GLN A 207 -50.97 -3.93 -53.50
C GLN A 207 -52.20 -3.45 -52.73
N ASN A 208 -52.06 -3.19 -51.43
CA ASN A 208 -53.09 -2.51 -50.64
C ASN A 208 -53.37 -1.08 -51.13
N GLN A 209 -52.45 -0.44 -51.87
CA GLN A 209 -52.67 0.83 -52.56
C GLN A 209 -53.21 0.68 -54.00
N LYS A 210 -53.27 -0.53 -54.58
CA LYS A 210 -53.79 -0.79 -55.94
C LYS A 210 -55.24 -1.28 -55.98
N LEU A 211 -55.75 -1.91 -54.92
CA LEU A 211 -57.12 -2.46 -54.87
C LEU A 211 -58.24 -1.39 -54.73
N GLY A 212 -58.02 -0.16 -55.22
CA GLY A 212 -58.90 0.99 -54.99
C GLY A 212 -59.92 1.33 -56.10
N ASN A 213 -59.66 0.99 -57.38
CA ASN A 213 -60.39 1.56 -58.54
C ASN A 213 -60.69 0.53 -59.70
N GLU A 214 -61.81 0.74 -60.43
CA GLU A 214 -62.14 0.38 -61.86
C GLU A 214 -62.78 -0.99 -62.34
N VAL A 215 -63.40 -1.00 -63.57
CA VAL A 215 -64.30 -2.04 -64.22
C VAL A 215 -64.41 -1.94 -65.83
N PRO A 216 -64.89 -2.95 -66.68
CA PRO A 216 -64.71 -3.21 -68.21
C PRO A 216 -65.90 -2.84 -69.23
N PRO A 217 -66.29 -3.40 -70.48
CA PRO A 217 -65.90 -4.54 -71.46
C PRO A 217 -66.24 -4.60 -73.08
N ILE A 218 -65.77 -5.62 -73.91
CA ILE A 218 -66.38 -6.48 -75.09
C ILE A 218 -66.71 -6.07 -76.68
N ASP A 219 -66.26 -6.80 -77.81
CA ASP A 219 -66.71 -7.21 -79.31
C ASP A 219 -66.69 -6.50 -80.84
N GLY A 220 -66.68 -7.23 -82.08
CA GLY A 220 -66.95 -6.80 -83.62
C GLY A 220 -66.47 -7.54 -85.04
N SER A 221 -67.02 -7.34 -86.35
CA SER A 221 -66.66 -7.91 -87.82
C SER A 221 -67.32 -7.24 -89.21
N ASP A 222 -67.36 -7.45 -90.63
CA ASP A 222 -66.96 -8.23 -91.97
C ASP A 222 -67.26 -7.43 -93.42
N ASP A 223 -67.28 -7.66 -94.85
CA ASP A 223 -67.06 -8.60 -96.11
C ASP A 223 -66.94 -8.00 -97.68
N TYR A 224 -67.32 -8.60 -98.92
CA TYR A 224 -66.91 -8.43 -100.46
C TYR A 224 -68.01 -8.28 -101.70
N GLY A 225 -67.98 -8.29 -103.13
CA GLY A 225 -67.19 -8.40 -104.50
C GLY A 225 -68.11 -8.38 -105.89
N SER A 226 -67.96 -8.45 -107.31
CA SER A 226 -67.04 -8.45 -108.59
C SER A 226 -67.74 -8.33 -110.11
N GLY A 227 -67.12 -8.37 -111.40
CA GLY A 227 -67.77 -8.28 -112.84
C GLY A 227 -67.01 -8.32 -114.31
N ALA A 228 -67.62 -8.29 -115.60
CA ALA A 228 -67.07 -8.35 -117.09
C ALA A 228 -68.04 -7.94 -118.36
N SER A 229 -67.99 -7.91 -119.79
CA SER A 229 -67.20 -8.14 -121.15
C SER A 229 -67.91 -7.48 -122.48
N SER A 230 -67.78 -7.48 -123.89
CA SER A 230 -67.08 -7.97 -125.23
C SER A 230 -67.44 -7.06 -126.56
N SER A 231 -67.34 -7.14 -127.98
CA SER A 231 -67.00 -7.97 -129.27
C SER A 231 -66.93 -7.22 -130.76
N PRO A 232 -66.56 -7.78 -132.01
CA PRO A 232 -66.25 -7.15 -133.42
C PRO A 232 -66.85 -7.77 -134.83
N ASN A 233 -66.59 -7.67 -136.22
CA ASN A 233 -65.74 -7.04 -137.38
C ASN A 233 -66.28 -7.21 -138.96
N SER A 234 -65.64 -6.78 -140.13
CA SER A 234 -66.09 -6.87 -141.64
C SER A 234 -65.08 -6.83 -142.94
N TYR A 235 -65.49 -6.79 -144.29
CA TYR A 235 -64.68 -6.95 -145.62
C TYR A 235 -64.03 -5.65 -146.25
N PRO A 236 -62.74 -5.61 -146.67
CA PRO A 236 -61.90 -4.48 -146.18
C PRO A 236 -60.74 -3.92 -147.05
N ASP A 237 -60.09 -2.87 -146.52
CA ASP A 237 -58.67 -2.54 -146.77
C ASP A 237 -57.73 -3.69 -146.35
N ALA A 238 -56.41 -3.62 -146.58
CA ALA A 238 -55.49 -4.69 -146.16
C ALA A 238 -55.46 -4.83 -144.64
N GLN A 239 -56.13 -5.85 -144.11
CA GLN A 239 -56.18 -6.08 -142.68
C GLN A 239 -54.83 -6.61 -142.21
N ILE A 240 -54.23 -5.89 -141.27
CA ILE A 240 -53.10 -6.30 -140.46
C ILE A 240 -53.54 -6.19 -139.00
N ASP A 241 -53.39 -7.26 -138.25
CA ASP A 241 -53.37 -7.21 -136.79
C ASP A 241 -52.26 -8.15 -136.28
N PHE A 242 -51.83 -7.96 -135.05
CA PHE A 242 -50.83 -8.77 -134.37
C PHE A 242 -51.03 -8.62 -132.87
N GLU A 243 -50.79 -9.63 -132.05
CA GLU A 243 -50.84 -9.43 -130.60
C GLU A 243 -49.52 -8.91 -130.03
N LEU A 244 -49.68 -8.02 -129.03
CA LEU A 244 -48.63 -7.40 -128.24
C LEU A 244 -49.20 -7.23 -126.83
N SER A 245 -48.43 -7.58 -125.80
CA SER A 245 -48.87 -7.36 -124.42
C SER A 245 -48.85 -5.87 -124.09
N ASN A 246 -49.86 -5.40 -123.34
CA ASN A 246 -49.91 -3.99 -122.90
C ASN A 246 -48.74 -3.63 -121.97
N THR A 247 -48.15 -4.63 -121.31
CA THR A 247 -47.00 -4.50 -120.41
C THR A 247 -45.99 -5.64 -120.65
N ALA A 248 -44.74 -5.41 -120.26
CA ALA A 248 -43.67 -6.41 -120.18
C ALA A 248 -42.52 -5.90 -119.28
N HIS A 249 -41.53 -6.74 -119.00
CA HIS A 249 -40.25 -6.30 -118.41
C HIS A 249 -39.10 -6.40 -119.41
N THR A 250 -37.96 -5.78 -119.11
CA THR A 250 -36.74 -5.83 -119.95
C THR A 250 -36.09 -7.22 -120.08
N ASP A 251 -36.59 -8.23 -119.36
CA ASP A 251 -36.21 -9.65 -119.51
C ASP A 251 -37.30 -10.51 -120.19
N THR A 252 -38.47 -9.94 -120.48
CA THR A 252 -39.63 -10.68 -120.99
C THR A 252 -39.48 -10.94 -122.48
N GLU A 253 -39.60 -12.19 -122.91
CA GLU A 253 -39.66 -12.56 -124.32
C GLU A 253 -41.11 -12.54 -124.83
N ILE A 254 -41.37 -11.64 -125.78
CA ILE A 254 -42.67 -11.42 -126.40
C ILE A 254 -42.66 -12.07 -127.79
N SER A 255 -43.66 -12.91 -128.07
CA SER A 255 -43.84 -13.52 -129.38
C SER A 255 -44.90 -12.75 -130.17
N ILE A 256 -44.51 -12.13 -131.28
CA ILE A 256 -45.40 -11.38 -132.17
C ILE A 256 -45.67 -12.20 -133.42
N SER A 257 -46.95 -12.47 -133.67
CA SER A 257 -47.44 -13.21 -134.85
C SER A 257 -48.46 -12.34 -135.60
N PRO A 258 -48.10 -11.76 -136.76
CA PRO A 258 -49.02 -10.96 -137.55
C PRO A 258 -50.04 -11.84 -138.29
N ILE A 259 -51.28 -11.38 -138.31
CA ILE A 259 -52.38 -11.90 -139.12
C ILE A 259 -52.64 -10.88 -140.21
N THR A 260 -52.42 -11.27 -141.47
CA THR A 260 -52.58 -10.41 -142.64
C THR A 260 -53.61 -10.95 -143.62
N GLN A 261 -54.55 -10.11 -144.07
CA GLN A 261 -55.51 -10.43 -145.12
C GLN A 261 -55.48 -9.36 -146.22
N TYR A 262 -55.40 -9.78 -147.48
CA TYR A 262 -55.26 -8.92 -148.68
C TYR A 262 -53.96 -8.08 -148.76
N ALA A 263 -53.02 -8.31 -147.85
CA ALA A 263 -51.66 -7.77 -147.84
C ALA A 263 -50.78 -8.36 -148.97
N GLN A 264 -49.83 -7.55 -149.44
CA GLN A 264 -48.73 -7.96 -150.32
C GLN A 264 -47.34 -7.75 -149.68
N THR A 265 -47.21 -6.81 -148.73
CA THR A 265 -45.95 -6.47 -148.05
C THR A 265 -46.20 -6.34 -146.55
N LEU A 266 -45.18 -6.57 -145.71
CA LEU A 266 -45.21 -6.21 -144.30
C LEU A 266 -43.87 -5.62 -143.88
N LYS A 267 -43.92 -4.47 -143.20
CA LYS A 267 -42.78 -3.76 -142.60
C LYS A 267 -43.12 -3.41 -141.15
N TRP A 268 -42.11 -3.42 -140.29
CA TRP A 268 -42.23 -3.05 -138.89
C TRP A 268 -41.52 -1.74 -138.63
N SER A 269 -42.12 -0.91 -137.78
CA SER A 269 -41.55 0.35 -137.29
C SER A 269 -41.87 0.47 -135.80
N LEU A 270 -40.97 1.07 -135.03
CA LEU A 270 -41.09 1.23 -133.59
C LEU A 270 -40.93 2.70 -133.23
N ALA A 271 -41.73 3.19 -132.29
CA ALA A 271 -41.55 4.48 -131.64
C ALA A 271 -41.42 4.31 -130.13
N LYS A 272 -40.64 5.17 -129.47
CA LYS A 272 -40.58 5.32 -128.01
C LYS A 272 -41.35 6.57 -127.62
N GLU A 273 -42.16 6.50 -126.58
CA GLU A 273 -42.80 7.68 -125.99
C GLU A 273 -41.76 8.44 -125.17
N THR A 274 -41.67 9.75 -125.40
CA THR A 274 -40.90 10.68 -124.56
C THR A 274 -41.73 11.10 -123.33
N GLU A 275 -41.11 11.73 -122.34
CA GLU A 275 -41.78 12.15 -121.10
C GLU A 275 -42.95 13.13 -121.36
N ASP A 276 -42.85 13.97 -122.40
CA ASP A 276 -43.91 14.86 -122.89
C ASP A 276 -45.05 14.13 -123.65
N GLY A 277 -45.03 12.80 -123.72
CA GLY A 277 -46.01 11.99 -124.44
C GLY A 277 -45.81 11.91 -125.97
N VAL A 278 -44.74 12.52 -126.51
CA VAL A 278 -44.49 12.53 -127.95
C VAL A 278 -43.86 11.22 -128.40
N GLN A 279 -44.45 10.57 -129.40
CA GLN A 279 -43.97 9.33 -130.01
C GLN A 279 -42.82 9.63 -130.98
N VAL A 280 -41.60 9.22 -130.64
CA VAL A 280 -40.39 9.42 -131.45
C VAL A 280 -39.98 8.10 -132.12
N PRO A 281 -39.85 8.02 -133.46
CA PRO A 281 -39.38 6.82 -134.15
C PRO A 281 -37.98 6.40 -133.71
N VAL A 282 -37.78 5.09 -133.49
CA VAL A 282 -36.52 4.48 -133.05
C VAL A 282 -36.11 3.32 -133.95
N ASP A 283 -34.80 3.08 -134.08
CA ASP A 283 -34.31 1.89 -134.75
C ASP A 283 -34.66 0.65 -133.92
N ILE A 284 -35.55 -0.18 -134.49
CA ILE A 284 -36.05 -1.41 -133.88
C ILE A 284 -34.92 -2.36 -133.46
N SER A 285 -33.80 -2.40 -134.20
CA SER A 285 -32.65 -3.26 -133.91
C SER A 285 -31.83 -2.79 -132.70
N GLN A 286 -31.83 -1.49 -132.41
CA GLN A 286 -31.13 -0.92 -131.26
C GLN A 286 -31.93 -1.14 -129.97
N VAL A 287 -33.24 -0.95 -130.01
CA VAL A 287 -34.12 -0.96 -128.83
C VAL A 287 -34.54 -2.37 -128.38
N ILE A 288 -34.65 -3.34 -129.29
CA ILE A 288 -35.02 -4.73 -128.93
C ILE A 288 -33.88 -5.72 -129.23
N LYS A 289 -33.95 -6.87 -128.57
CA LYS A 289 -33.15 -8.08 -128.83
C LYS A 289 -34.07 -9.08 -129.53
N GLY A 290 -33.63 -9.65 -130.65
CA GLY A 290 -34.47 -10.44 -131.55
C GLY A 290 -34.70 -9.72 -132.88
N SER A 291 -35.67 -10.19 -133.68
CA SER A 291 -36.01 -9.59 -134.97
C SER A 291 -37.45 -9.90 -135.38
N LEU A 292 -38.07 -8.98 -136.12
CA LEU A 292 -39.41 -9.16 -136.70
C LEU A 292 -39.32 -9.29 -138.23
N SER A 293 -40.00 -10.31 -138.75
CA SER A 293 -40.08 -10.65 -140.17
C SER A 293 -41.51 -10.48 -140.71
N GLN A 294 -41.76 -10.86 -141.96
CA GLN A 294 -43.12 -10.90 -142.51
C GLN A 294 -44.05 -11.90 -141.78
N SER A 295 -43.48 -12.95 -141.19
CA SER A 295 -44.21 -13.90 -140.32
C SER A 295 -44.05 -13.58 -138.82
N GLY A 296 -43.68 -12.34 -138.47
CA GLY A 296 -43.45 -11.94 -137.08
C GLY A 296 -42.09 -12.39 -136.53
N GLY A 297 -42.02 -12.63 -135.22
CA GLY A 297 -40.81 -13.05 -134.53
C GLY A 297 -40.89 -12.94 -133.01
N LYS A 298 -39.79 -13.30 -132.33
CA LYS A 298 -39.61 -13.16 -130.88
C LYS A 298 -38.73 -11.95 -130.57
N ILE A 299 -39.13 -11.14 -129.58
CA ILE A 299 -38.43 -9.92 -129.18
C ILE A 299 -38.41 -9.74 -127.67
N THR A 300 -37.37 -9.09 -127.16
CA THR A 300 -37.29 -8.56 -125.78
C THR A 300 -36.80 -7.13 -125.85
N PHE A 301 -37.46 -6.20 -125.14
CA PHE A 301 -37.02 -4.80 -125.08
C PHE A 301 -35.81 -4.65 -124.16
N LYS A 302 -34.74 -4.00 -124.63
CA LYS A 302 -33.49 -3.82 -123.86
C LYS A 302 -33.60 -2.73 -122.79
N GLU A 303 -34.52 -1.78 -122.98
CA GLU A 303 -34.74 -0.62 -122.13
C GLU A 303 -36.21 -0.51 -121.73
N SER A 304 -36.47 -0.03 -120.51
CA SER A 304 -37.79 0.38 -120.07
C SER A 304 -38.31 1.63 -120.81
N GLY A 305 -39.61 1.89 -120.65
CA GLY A 305 -40.35 2.97 -121.28
C GLY A 305 -41.58 2.47 -122.02
N LYS A 306 -42.41 3.39 -122.51
CA LYS A 306 -43.54 3.04 -123.39
C LYS A 306 -43.08 3.05 -124.84
N TYR A 307 -43.58 2.08 -125.61
CA TYR A 307 -43.28 1.97 -127.04
C TYR A 307 -44.55 1.72 -127.83
N THR A 308 -44.63 2.27 -129.03
CA THR A 308 -45.65 1.92 -130.02
C THR A 308 -44.99 1.11 -131.13
N LEU A 309 -45.38 -0.16 -131.27
CA LEU A 309 -44.99 -0.97 -132.41
C LEU A 309 -46.05 -0.81 -133.50
N THR A 310 -45.63 -0.45 -134.71
CA THR A 310 -46.51 -0.23 -135.87
C THR A 310 -46.14 -1.18 -137.00
N ALA A 311 -47.10 -2.02 -137.36
CA ALA A 311 -47.08 -2.91 -138.51
C ALA A 311 -47.69 -2.19 -139.73
N ILE A 312 -46.93 -2.10 -140.82
CA ILE A 312 -47.32 -1.39 -142.05
C ILE A 312 -47.40 -2.39 -143.20
N THR A 313 -48.57 -2.48 -143.84
CA THR A 313 -48.84 -3.33 -145.00
C THR A 313 -49.34 -2.50 -146.18
N GLU A 314 -49.02 -2.93 -147.40
CA GLU A 314 -49.69 -2.47 -148.62
C GLU A 314 -50.62 -3.58 -149.13
N ASN A 315 -51.80 -3.23 -149.64
CA ASN A 315 -52.63 -4.15 -150.41
C ASN A 315 -52.11 -4.28 -151.87
N TYR A 316 -52.66 -5.23 -152.64
CA TYR A 316 -52.29 -5.43 -154.06
C TYR A 316 -52.58 -4.24 -155.01
N SER A 317 -53.22 -3.16 -154.54
CA SER A 317 -53.38 -1.89 -155.28
C SER A 317 -52.51 -0.75 -154.73
N GLY A 318 -51.54 -1.05 -153.86
CA GLY A 318 -50.58 -0.08 -153.31
C GLY A 318 -51.16 0.84 -152.21
N ARG A 319 -52.31 0.48 -151.62
CA ARG A 319 -52.91 1.24 -150.51
C ARG A 319 -52.32 0.77 -149.19
N GLU A 320 -51.65 1.67 -148.46
CA GLU A 320 -51.15 1.38 -147.11
C GLU A 320 -52.30 1.15 -146.12
N THR A 321 -52.10 0.23 -145.17
CA THR A 321 -52.87 0.10 -143.93
C THR A 321 -51.89 -0.14 -142.78
N LYS A 322 -52.21 0.39 -141.59
CA LYS A 322 -51.30 0.40 -140.44
C LYS A 322 -52.03 -0.03 -139.18
N CYS A 323 -51.53 -1.07 -138.51
CA CYS A 323 -51.94 -1.41 -137.15
C CYS A 323 -50.83 -0.99 -136.19
N SER A 324 -51.21 -0.37 -135.07
CA SER A 324 -50.27 0.05 -134.03
C SER A 324 -50.78 -0.40 -132.67
N LYS A 325 -49.93 -1.07 -131.89
CA LYS A 325 -50.21 -1.44 -130.49
C LYS A 325 -49.12 -0.89 -129.59
N GLY A 326 -49.53 -0.37 -128.43
CA GLY A 326 -48.64 0.19 -127.41
C GLY A 326 -48.27 -0.84 -126.35
N ILE A 327 -47.06 -0.74 -125.81
CA ILE A 327 -46.55 -1.56 -124.71
C ILE A 327 -45.77 -0.71 -123.71
N THR A 328 -45.99 -0.92 -122.41
CA THR A 328 -45.19 -0.33 -121.33
C THR A 328 -44.19 -1.35 -120.82
N VAL A 329 -42.90 -1.08 -121.00
CA VAL A 329 -41.80 -1.95 -120.56
C VAL A 329 -41.24 -1.43 -119.24
N TYR A 330 -41.26 -2.28 -118.22
CA TYR A 330 -40.71 -2.02 -116.90
C TYR A 330 -39.27 -2.56 -116.76
N PRO A 331 -38.40 -1.91 -115.97
CA PRO A 331 -37.05 -2.41 -115.71
C PRO A 331 -37.07 -3.62 -114.76
N VAL A 332 -35.94 -4.31 -114.62
CA VAL A 332 -35.76 -5.45 -113.70
C VAL A 332 -34.88 -5.02 -112.52
N PHE A 333 -35.40 -5.13 -111.29
CA PHE A 333 -34.78 -4.62 -110.06
C PHE A 333 -34.22 -5.75 -109.19
N ILE A 334 -33.04 -6.31 -109.53
CA ILE A 334 -32.41 -7.36 -108.69
C ILE A 334 -31.52 -6.70 -107.63
N PRO A 335 -31.90 -6.69 -106.33
CA PRO A 335 -30.99 -6.24 -105.27
C PRO A 335 -29.82 -7.20 -105.14
N LYS A 336 -28.66 -6.70 -104.72
CA LYS A 336 -27.50 -7.52 -104.36
C LYS A 336 -26.86 -6.94 -103.11
N PHE A 337 -26.40 -7.80 -102.24
CA PHE A 337 -25.63 -7.44 -101.06
C PHE A 337 -24.60 -8.54 -100.79
N ASP A 338 -23.55 -8.19 -100.04
CA ASP A 338 -22.58 -9.15 -99.55
C ASP A 338 -22.79 -9.43 -98.05
N LEU A 339 -22.40 -10.63 -97.65
CA LEU A 339 -22.55 -11.18 -96.30
C LEU A 339 -21.32 -12.09 -96.06
N SER A 340 -20.82 -12.15 -94.83
CA SER A 340 -19.69 -13.02 -94.47
C SER A 340 -20.14 -14.49 -94.42
N GLU A 341 -19.20 -15.42 -94.62
CA GLU A 341 -19.48 -16.87 -94.53
C GLU A 341 -19.82 -17.29 -93.08
N TYR A 342 -19.26 -16.59 -92.09
CA TYR A 342 -19.58 -16.76 -90.67
C TYR A 342 -19.51 -15.43 -89.89
N SER A 343 -19.99 -15.47 -88.64
CA SER A 343 -19.92 -14.41 -87.62
C SER A 343 -20.10 -15.04 -86.24
N TYR A 344 -19.86 -14.29 -85.16
CA TYR A 344 -20.29 -14.66 -83.81
C TYR A 344 -21.54 -13.87 -83.36
N ILE A 345 -22.20 -14.36 -82.30
CA ILE A 345 -23.33 -13.67 -81.64
C ILE A 345 -22.95 -12.34 -80.95
N ASP A 346 -21.66 -12.05 -80.77
CA ASP A 346 -21.14 -10.79 -80.23
C ASP A 346 -20.54 -9.86 -81.30
N GLU A 347 -20.67 -10.21 -82.58
CA GLU A 347 -20.09 -9.47 -83.70
C GLU A 347 -21.16 -8.77 -84.56
N THR A 348 -21.00 -7.46 -84.76
CA THR A 348 -21.88 -6.67 -85.64
C THR A 348 -21.37 -6.68 -87.08
N ILE A 349 -22.21 -7.19 -87.97
CA ILE A 349 -22.00 -7.26 -89.41
C ILE A 349 -22.56 -6.00 -90.07
N ASN A 350 -21.86 -5.47 -91.07
CA ASN A 350 -22.36 -4.36 -91.89
C ASN A 350 -22.72 -4.88 -93.28
N ILE A 351 -23.96 -4.62 -93.70
CA ILE A 351 -24.52 -5.03 -94.99
C ILE A 351 -24.76 -3.78 -95.84
N THR A 352 -24.42 -3.86 -97.13
CA THR A 352 -24.60 -2.77 -98.10
C THR A 352 -25.22 -3.32 -99.39
N VAL A 353 -26.21 -2.60 -99.93
CA VAL A 353 -26.93 -3.00 -101.16
C VAL A 353 -26.36 -2.27 -102.38
N ASN A 354 -26.29 -2.95 -103.52
CA ASN A 354 -25.82 -2.40 -104.79
C ASN A 354 -26.56 -3.03 -106.00
N PRO A 355 -27.20 -2.24 -106.89
CA PRO A 355 -27.34 -0.78 -106.85
C PRO A 355 -28.24 -0.31 -105.69
N GLU A 356 -28.28 1.00 -105.43
CA GLU A 356 -29.26 1.59 -104.52
C GLU A 356 -30.64 1.68 -105.19
N PHE A 357 -31.71 1.43 -104.43
CA PHE A 357 -33.10 1.52 -104.89
C PHE A 357 -33.79 2.69 -104.20
N ASN A 358 -33.96 3.79 -104.93
CA ASN A 358 -34.57 5.03 -104.40
C ASN A 358 -36.08 5.10 -104.63
N ASP A 359 -36.59 4.42 -105.66
CA ASP A 359 -38.00 4.48 -106.09
C ASP A 359 -38.81 3.23 -105.72
N VAL A 360 -38.18 2.23 -105.07
CA VAL A 360 -38.80 0.95 -104.68
C VAL A 360 -38.17 0.44 -103.38
N ASP A 361 -38.99 0.05 -102.41
CA ASP A 361 -38.52 -0.43 -101.11
C ASP A 361 -38.02 -1.88 -101.13
N ILE A 362 -37.01 -2.16 -100.30
CA ILE A 362 -36.50 -3.51 -100.04
C ILE A 362 -37.20 -4.08 -98.81
N VAL A 363 -38.06 -5.07 -99.04
CA VAL A 363 -38.56 -5.94 -97.98
C VAL A 363 -37.49 -6.98 -97.66
N TRP A 364 -36.91 -6.88 -96.48
CA TRP A 364 -35.99 -7.88 -95.95
C TRP A 364 -36.77 -9.01 -95.26
N SER A 365 -36.30 -10.24 -95.42
CA SER A 365 -36.72 -11.40 -94.61
C SER A 365 -35.50 -12.23 -94.22
N VAL A 366 -35.64 -13.05 -93.18
CA VAL A 366 -34.58 -13.94 -92.71
C VAL A 366 -35.16 -15.32 -92.43
N THR A 367 -34.39 -16.35 -92.75
CA THR A 367 -34.66 -17.71 -92.27
C THR A 367 -33.58 -18.15 -91.28
N LYS A 368 -33.96 -18.96 -90.29
CA LYS A 368 -33.05 -19.68 -89.39
C LYS A 368 -33.22 -21.18 -89.61
N GLU A 369 -32.12 -21.88 -89.89
CA GLU A 369 -32.10 -23.31 -90.26
C GLU A 369 -33.16 -23.67 -91.33
N GLY A 370 -33.38 -22.78 -92.30
CA GLY A 370 -34.36 -22.95 -93.39
C GLY A 370 -35.83 -22.71 -93.03
N LYS A 371 -36.14 -22.10 -91.89
CA LYS A 371 -37.49 -21.65 -91.50
C LYS A 371 -37.57 -20.13 -91.45
N ASP A 372 -38.66 -19.54 -91.94
CA ASP A 372 -38.92 -18.10 -91.83
C ASP A 372 -38.96 -17.66 -90.35
N GLU A 373 -38.25 -16.57 -90.04
CA GLU A 373 -38.23 -15.94 -88.71
C GLU A 373 -38.47 -14.42 -88.85
N ALA A 374 -38.95 -13.79 -87.78
CA ALA A 374 -39.06 -12.33 -87.73
C ALA A 374 -37.66 -11.71 -87.54
N LEU A 375 -37.35 -10.63 -88.27
CA LEU A 375 -36.02 -10.00 -88.18
C LEU A 375 -35.70 -9.56 -86.75
N ASP A 376 -36.63 -8.90 -86.07
CA ASP A 376 -36.43 -8.37 -84.71
C ASP A 376 -36.32 -9.44 -83.62
N THR A 377 -36.71 -10.70 -83.88
CA THR A 377 -36.48 -11.80 -82.93
C THR A 377 -35.07 -12.39 -83.06
N VAL A 378 -34.50 -12.45 -84.27
CA VAL A 378 -33.21 -13.12 -84.50
C VAL A 378 -32.01 -12.20 -84.77
N ILE A 379 -32.22 -10.92 -85.12
CA ILE A 379 -31.16 -9.91 -85.23
C ILE A 379 -31.45 -8.68 -84.37
N ASP A 380 -30.40 -8.10 -83.79
CA ASP A 380 -30.41 -6.74 -83.22
C ASP A 380 -29.77 -5.78 -84.24
N GLY A 381 -30.45 -4.67 -84.50
CA GLY A 381 -30.08 -3.72 -85.57
C GLY A 381 -31.26 -3.40 -86.48
N SER A 382 -30.99 -2.87 -87.67
CA SER A 382 -32.02 -2.60 -88.68
C SER A 382 -31.44 -2.58 -90.08
N LEU A 383 -32.24 -3.01 -91.06
CA LEU A 383 -31.90 -3.01 -92.49
C LEU A 383 -32.85 -2.10 -93.26
N THR A 384 -32.32 -1.44 -94.28
CA THR A 384 -33.00 -0.42 -95.11
C THR A 384 -32.71 -0.66 -96.60
N ASN A 385 -33.15 0.23 -97.49
CA ASN A 385 -32.89 0.12 -98.93
C ASN A 385 -31.39 0.21 -99.29
N SER A 386 -30.55 0.83 -98.44
CA SER A 386 -29.09 0.86 -98.60
C SER A 386 -28.36 -0.27 -97.85
N GLY A 387 -29.08 -1.08 -97.06
CA GLY A 387 -28.51 -2.04 -96.11
C GLY A 387 -28.57 -1.55 -94.65
N GLY A 388 -27.59 -1.90 -93.82
CA GLY A 388 -27.55 -1.54 -92.40
C GLY A 388 -26.59 -2.41 -91.58
N SER A 389 -26.55 -2.18 -90.26
CA SER A 389 -25.72 -2.92 -89.30
C SER A 389 -26.58 -3.87 -88.46
N ILE A 390 -26.16 -5.13 -88.34
CA ILE A 390 -26.91 -6.19 -87.64
C ILE A 390 -26.00 -7.09 -86.80
N THR A 391 -26.51 -7.62 -85.69
CA THR A 391 -25.88 -8.67 -84.86
C THR A 391 -26.88 -9.81 -84.69
N PHE A 392 -26.47 -11.07 -84.88
CA PHE A 392 -27.36 -12.23 -84.71
C PHE A 392 -27.43 -12.65 -83.23
N LYS A 393 -28.65 -12.77 -82.67
CA LYS A 393 -28.83 -12.97 -81.22
C LYS A 393 -28.51 -14.37 -80.72
N GLU A 394 -28.48 -15.34 -81.62
CA GLU A 394 -28.29 -16.76 -81.32
C GLU A 394 -27.41 -17.42 -82.38
N LYS A 395 -26.77 -18.55 -82.01
CA LYS A 395 -26.07 -19.41 -82.98
C LYS A 395 -27.03 -20.07 -83.97
N GLY A 396 -26.54 -20.40 -85.15
CA GLY A 396 -27.26 -21.16 -86.18
C GLY A 396 -26.89 -20.75 -87.60
N THR A 397 -27.38 -21.51 -88.57
CA THR A 397 -27.35 -21.14 -90.00
C THR A 397 -28.49 -20.18 -90.30
N TYR A 398 -28.19 -19.03 -90.90
CA TYR A 398 -29.18 -18.03 -91.28
C TYR A 398 -29.10 -17.74 -92.78
N ALA A 399 -30.25 -17.62 -93.46
CA ALA A 399 -30.31 -17.08 -94.82
C ALA A 399 -31.08 -15.75 -94.82
N LEU A 400 -30.37 -14.65 -95.06
CA LEU A 400 -30.95 -13.32 -95.20
C LEU A 400 -31.38 -13.11 -96.65
N THR A 401 -32.54 -12.51 -96.89
CA THR A 401 -33.11 -12.29 -98.22
C THR A 401 -33.58 -10.85 -98.40
N ALA A 402 -33.13 -10.20 -99.47
CA ALA A 402 -33.62 -8.90 -99.92
C ALA A 402 -34.64 -9.09 -101.05
N THR A 403 -35.84 -8.54 -100.90
CA THR A 403 -36.94 -8.61 -101.88
C THR A 403 -37.37 -7.23 -102.32
N VAL A 404 -37.31 -6.94 -103.62
CA VAL A 404 -37.89 -5.73 -104.23
C VAL A 404 -39.13 -6.15 -105.02
N THR A 405 -40.26 -5.45 -104.85
CA THR A 405 -41.49 -5.68 -105.63
C THR A 405 -41.88 -4.42 -106.38
N ASP A 406 -41.99 -4.50 -107.71
CA ASP A 406 -42.27 -3.34 -108.55
C ASP A 406 -43.76 -2.96 -108.62
N THR A 407 -44.05 -1.86 -109.31
CA THR A 407 -45.42 -1.34 -109.52
C THR A 407 -46.34 -2.26 -110.34
N THR A 408 -45.82 -3.35 -110.92
CA THR A 408 -46.63 -4.40 -111.58
C THR A 408 -46.97 -5.56 -110.66
N GLY A 409 -46.43 -5.56 -109.42
CA GLY A 409 -46.54 -6.66 -108.46
C GLY A 409 -45.52 -7.77 -108.70
N ARG A 410 -44.47 -7.55 -109.51
CA ARG A 410 -43.44 -8.54 -109.76
C ARG A 410 -42.30 -8.39 -108.74
N SER A 411 -42.04 -9.47 -108.00
CA SER A 411 -40.96 -9.53 -107.02
C SER A 411 -39.65 -10.05 -107.63
N PHE A 412 -38.54 -9.50 -107.15
CA PHE A 412 -37.16 -9.88 -107.46
C PHE A 412 -36.39 -10.05 -106.16
N THR A 413 -35.60 -11.12 -106.04
CA THR A 413 -34.95 -11.50 -104.77
C THR A 413 -33.45 -11.77 -104.92
N CYS A 414 -32.73 -11.57 -103.83
CA CYS A 414 -31.38 -12.10 -103.61
C CYS A 414 -31.27 -12.62 -102.18
N SER A 415 -30.66 -13.79 -102.00
CA SER A 415 -30.51 -14.45 -100.70
C SER A 415 -29.05 -14.87 -100.48
N LYS A 416 -28.60 -14.82 -99.22
CA LYS A 416 -27.23 -15.15 -98.79
C LYS A 416 -27.28 -15.87 -97.44
N GLU A 417 -26.51 -16.95 -97.32
CA GLU A 417 -26.35 -17.73 -96.09
C GLU A 417 -25.14 -17.27 -95.27
N ILE A 418 -25.23 -17.42 -93.95
CA ILE A 418 -24.17 -17.18 -92.96
C ILE A 418 -24.28 -18.18 -91.80
N LEU A 419 -23.14 -18.65 -91.28
CA LEU A 419 -23.08 -19.49 -90.09
C LEU A 419 -22.70 -18.66 -88.85
N VAL A 420 -23.59 -18.58 -87.86
CA VAL A 420 -23.38 -17.83 -86.63
C VAL A 420 -22.92 -18.75 -85.50
N TYR A 421 -21.74 -18.48 -84.95
CA TYR A 421 -21.15 -19.21 -83.83
C TYR A 421 -21.49 -18.58 -82.46
N PRO A 422 -21.63 -19.38 -81.39
CA PRO A 422 -21.79 -18.86 -80.04
C PRO A 422 -20.46 -18.37 -79.47
N VAL A 423 -20.51 -17.39 -78.56
CA VAL A 423 -19.40 -17.12 -77.64
C VAL A 423 -19.32 -18.26 -76.63
N ILE A 424 -18.12 -18.79 -76.39
CA ILE A 424 -17.88 -19.86 -75.41
C ILE A 424 -17.41 -19.22 -74.10
N SER A 425 -18.09 -19.54 -72.99
CA SER A 425 -17.64 -19.19 -71.63
C SER A 425 -17.26 -20.48 -70.89
N PRO A 426 -15.97 -20.85 -70.80
CA PRO A 426 -15.54 -22.05 -70.08
C PRO A 426 -15.44 -21.73 -68.57
N GLU A 427 -16.54 -21.88 -67.84
CA GLU A 427 -16.59 -21.55 -66.41
C GLU A 427 -16.28 -22.78 -65.54
N PHE A 428 -15.62 -22.54 -64.42
CA PHE A 428 -15.39 -23.53 -63.36
C PHE A 428 -15.22 -22.78 -62.05
N ASP A 429 -15.35 -23.47 -60.92
CA ASP A 429 -15.14 -22.89 -59.60
C ASP A 429 -13.97 -23.51 -58.86
N LEU A 430 -13.39 -22.70 -57.97
CA LEU A 430 -12.44 -23.10 -56.95
C LEU A 430 -12.98 -22.58 -55.60
N PRO A 431 -12.77 -23.31 -54.49
CA PRO A 431 -12.93 -22.70 -53.17
C PRO A 431 -11.89 -21.59 -53.00
N GLU A 432 -12.23 -20.55 -52.22
CA GLU A 432 -11.33 -19.42 -51.91
C GLU A 432 -9.97 -19.90 -51.38
N TYR A 433 -9.98 -20.98 -50.59
CA TYR A 433 -8.79 -21.63 -50.07
C TYR A 433 -8.93 -23.15 -50.00
N THR A 434 -7.78 -23.83 -49.94
CA THR A 434 -7.68 -25.26 -49.63
C THR A 434 -6.43 -25.54 -48.79
N HIS A 435 -6.16 -26.81 -48.51
CA HIS A 435 -4.97 -27.29 -47.83
C HIS A 435 -4.20 -28.26 -48.72
N THR A 436 -2.89 -28.45 -48.48
CA THR A 436 -2.06 -29.40 -49.23
C THR A 436 -2.50 -30.87 -49.10
N ASP A 437 -3.32 -31.21 -48.10
CA ASP A 437 -3.91 -32.55 -47.93
C ASP A 437 -5.35 -32.68 -48.48
N LYS A 438 -5.95 -31.60 -49.00
CA LYS A 438 -7.35 -31.57 -49.43
C LYS A 438 -7.48 -31.60 -50.95
N VAL A 439 -8.15 -32.64 -51.44
CA VAL A 439 -8.55 -32.76 -52.85
C VAL A 439 -9.58 -31.68 -53.18
N VAL A 440 -9.26 -30.86 -54.17
CA VAL A 440 -10.18 -29.92 -54.83
C VAL A 440 -10.73 -30.59 -56.08
N ASN A 441 -12.06 -30.62 -56.21
CA ASN A 441 -12.72 -31.12 -57.42
C ASN A 441 -13.12 -29.94 -58.29
N ILE A 442 -12.58 -29.88 -59.50
CA ILE A 442 -12.93 -28.89 -60.52
C ILE A 442 -13.88 -29.54 -61.52
N THR A 443 -14.97 -28.87 -61.83
CA THR A 443 -15.91 -29.25 -62.90
C THR A 443 -16.09 -28.05 -63.83
N ILE A 444 -16.01 -28.27 -65.14
CA ILE A 444 -16.33 -27.23 -66.12
C ILE A 444 -17.84 -27.19 -66.41
N ALA A 445 -18.40 -25.99 -66.46
CA ALA A 445 -19.75 -25.70 -66.94
C ALA A 445 -19.74 -24.47 -67.88
N PRO A 446 -20.67 -24.36 -68.85
CA PRO A 446 -21.49 -25.45 -69.39
C PRO A 446 -20.60 -26.53 -70.04
N LYS A 447 -21.22 -27.67 -70.38
CA LYS A 447 -20.50 -28.78 -71.03
C LYS A 447 -20.04 -28.36 -72.44
N LEU A 448 -18.74 -28.44 -72.71
CA LEU A 448 -18.09 -27.92 -73.91
C LEU A 448 -18.15 -28.86 -75.14
N ASP A 449 -19.07 -29.83 -75.14
CA ASP A 449 -19.44 -30.73 -76.25
C ASP A 449 -18.34 -31.11 -77.28
N GLY A 450 -17.21 -31.61 -76.78
CA GLY A 450 -16.14 -32.20 -77.59
C GLY A 450 -14.94 -31.29 -77.89
N LEU A 451 -14.94 -30.05 -77.38
CA LEU A 451 -13.78 -29.16 -77.44
C LEU A 451 -12.73 -29.52 -76.38
N ASP A 452 -11.46 -29.42 -76.74
CA ASP A 452 -10.34 -29.58 -75.81
C ASP A 452 -10.14 -28.35 -74.93
N VAL A 453 -9.68 -28.58 -73.71
CA VAL A 453 -9.37 -27.53 -72.71
C VAL A 453 -7.90 -27.60 -72.37
N VAL A 454 -7.19 -26.51 -72.65
CA VAL A 454 -5.81 -26.30 -72.23
C VAL A 454 -5.81 -25.66 -70.85
N TRP A 455 -5.24 -26.36 -69.87
CA TRP A 455 -5.11 -25.87 -68.50
C TRP A 455 -3.71 -25.28 -68.27
N THR A 456 -3.66 -24.01 -67.85
CA THR A 456 -2.42 -23.34 -67.42
C THR A 456 -2.54 -22.87 -65.98
N ALA A 457 -1.42 -22.55 -65.34
CA ALA A 457 -1.41 -22.09 -63.96
C ALA A 457 -0.28 -21.11 -63.66
N THR A 458 -0.51 -20.30 -62.64
CA THR A 458 0.52 -19.50 -61.96
C THR A 458 0.60 -19.90 -60.49
N LYS A 459 1.81 -19.84 -59.93
CA LYS A 459 2.08 -19.90 -58.49
C LYS A 459 2.71 -18.58 -58.07
N ASP A 460 2.15 -17.93 -57.06
CA ASP A 460 2.60 -16.66 -56.48
C ASP A 460 2.85 -15.58 -57.55
N GLY A 461 1.95 -15.53 -58.55
CA GLY A 461 2.02 -14.63 -59.71
C GLY A 461 2.95 -15.04 -60.86
N LYS A 462 3.66 -16.17 -60.74
CA LYS A 462 4.60 -16.68 -61.74
C LYS A 462 4.05 -17.90 -62.48
N GLU A 463 4.04 -17.85 -63.81
CA GLU A 463 3.69 -18.98 -64.68
C GLU A 463 4.51 -20.24 -64.33
N THR A 464 3.80 -21.36 -64.11
CA THR A 464 4.38 -22.64 -63.68
C THR A 464 3.61 -23.79 -64.32
N ALA A 465 4.33 -24.79 -64.84
CA ALA A 465 3.72 -25.98 -65.43
C ALA A 465 2.84 -26.71 -64.39
N ILE A 466 1.59 -26.99 -64.74
CA ILE A 466 0.55 -27.38 -63.78
C ILE A 466 0.85 -28.73 -63.08
N ASP A 467 1.43 -29.68 -63.82
CA ASP A 467 1.91 -30.99 -63.34
C ASP A 467 2.92 -30.90 -62.17
N LYS A 468 3.64 -29.79 -62.04
CA LYS A 468 4.63 -29.57 -60.98
C LYS A 468 4.05 -29.07 -59.68
N ILE A 469 2.85 -28.48 -59.71
CA ILE A 469 2.21 -27.84 -58.54
C ILE A 469 1.00 -28.61 -58.00
N ILE A 470 0.39 -29.47 -58.82
CA ILE A 470 -0.70 -30.37 -58.39
C ILE A 470 -0.31 -31.85 -58.51
N ASP A 471 -0.89 -32.69 -57.67
CA ASP A 471 -1.12 -34.11 -57.96
C ASP A 471 -2.56 -34.32 -58.44
N GLY A 472 -2.77 -35.34 -59.26
CA GLY A 472 -4.01 -35.54 -60.02
C GLY A 472 -3.90 -35.04 -61.47
N SER A 473 -5.03 -34.81 -62.12
CA SER A 473 -5.07 -34.32 -63.50
C SER A 473 -6.37 -33.56 -63.80
N LEU A 474 -6.30 -32.65 -64.76
CA LEU A 474 -7.45 -31.91 -65.29
C LEU A 474 -7.63 -32.23 -66.78
N THR A 475 -8.88 -32.31 -67.21
CA THR A 475 -9.31 -32.71 -68.56
C THR A 475 -10.34 -31.71 -69.12
N SER A 476 -10.92 -31.97 -70.29
CA SER A 476 -11.97 -31.13 -70.89
C SER A 476 -13.30 -31.11 -70.12
N THR A 477 -13.45 -31.90 -69.04
CA THR A 477 -14.57 -31.80 -68.09
C THR A 477 -14.17 -31.30 -66.69
N GLY A 478 -12.88 -31.01 -66.46
CA GLY A 478 -12.31 -30.79 -65.13
C GLY A 478 -11.56 -32.02 -64.58
N GLY A 479 -11.54 -32.18 -63.27
CA GLY A 479 -10.84 -33.28 -62.57
C GLY A 479 -10.61 -33.04 -61.08
N SER A 480 -10.01 -34.02 -60.41
CA SER A 480 -9.68 -33.99 -58.97
C SER A 480 -8.19 -33.73 -58.78
N ILE A 481 -7.84 -32.74 -57.98
CA ILE A 481 -6.45 -32.28 -57.79
C ILE A 481 -6.11 -32.02 -56.31
N THR A 482 -4.85 -32.20 -55.94
CA THR A 482 -4.30 -31.80 -54.63
C THR A 482 -3.10 -30.90 -54.86
N PHE A 483 -2.91 -29.83 -54.08
CA PHE A 483 -1.77 -28.91 -54.26
C PHE A 483 -0.56 -29.36 -53.45
N LYS A 484 0.60 -29.48 -54.11
CA LYS A 484 1.85 -30.01 -53.54
C LYS A 484 2.47 -29.14 -52.46
N GLU A 485 2.29 -27.82 -52.58
CA GLU A 485 2.94 -26.83 -51.73
C GLU A 485 1.95 -25.69 -51.43
N LYS A 486 2.15 -25.01 -50.29
CA LYS A 486 1.45 -23.75 -49.99
C LYS A 486 1.78 -22.65 -51.01
N GLY A 487 0.88 -21.68 -51.15
CA GLY A 487 1.04 -20.53 -52.05
C GLY A 487 -0.30 -19.97 -52.53
N SER A 488 -0.27 -18.82 -53.20
CA SER A 488 -1.40 -18.30 -53.97
C SER A 488 -1.32 -18.82 -55.39
N TYR A 489 -2.35 -19.52 -55.86
CA TYR A 489 -2.40 -20.08 -57.20
C TYR A 489 -3.52 -19.43 -58.00
N ALA A 490 -3.31 -19.28 -59.31
CA ALA A 490 -4.40 -19.06 -60.25
C ALA A 490 -4.33 -20.12 -61.35
N ILE A 491 -5.42 -20.87 -61.52
CA ILE A 491 -5.61 -21.85 -62.60
C ILE A 491 -6.44 -21.17 -63.69
N THR A 492 -6.11 -21.43 -64.95
CA THR A 492 -6.83 -20.92 -66.12
C THR A 492 -7.21 -22.06 -67.05
N ALA A 493 -8.50 -22.16 -67.37
CA ALA A 493 -9.02 -23.00 -68.45
C ALA A 493 -9.08 -22.19 -69.74
N THR A 494 -8.51 -22.70 -70.82
CA THR A 494 -8.56 -22.08 -72.16
C THR A 494 -9.14 -23.07 -73.16
N VAL A 495 -10.18 -22.64 -73.89
CA VAL A 495 -10.81 -23.36 -74.99
C VAL A 495 -10.49 -22.64 -76.29
N THR A 496 -10.35 -23.37 -77.40
CA THR A 496 -10.31 -22.78 -78.74
C THR A 496 -11.32 -23.49 -79.62
N ASP A 497 -12.09 -22.73 -80.39
CA ASP A 497 -13.14 -23.28 -81.26
C ASP A 497 -12.62 -23.63 -82.67
N ALA A 498 -13.55 -24.08 -83.53
CA ALA A 498 -13.25 -24.54 -84.88
C ALA A 498 -12.79 -23.43 -85.85
N THR A 499 -12.93 -22.14 -85.53
CA THR A 499 -12.37 -21.04 -86.33
C THR A 499 -10.96 -20.66 -85.87
N GLY A 500 -10.59 -21.04 -84.65
CA GLY A 500 -9.37 -20.62 -83.97
C GLY A 500 -9.57 -19.50 -82.95
N ARG A 501 -10.82 -19.11 -82.63
CA ARG A 501 -11.09 -18.12 -81.57
C ARG A 501 -10.93 -18.79 -80.20
N SER A 502 -10.06 -18.22 -79.36
CA SER A 502 -9.80 -18.73 -78.00
C SER A 502 -10.58 -17.97 -76.93
N PHE A 503 -11.09 -18.70 -75.94
CA PHE A 503 -11.84 -18.19 -74.80
C PHE A 503 -11.24 -18.75 -73.51
N ALA A 504 -11.05 -17.92 -72.48
CA ALA A 504 -10.35 -18.32 -71.25
C ALA A 504 -11.01 -17.78 -69.99
N CYS A 505 -10.99 -18.59 -68.92
CA CYS A 505 -11.43 -18.21 -67.58
C CYS A 505 -10.36 -18.56 -66.56
N GLY A 506 -10.03 -17.63 -65.66
CA GLY A 506 -9.06 -17.81 -64.59
C GLY A 506 -9.71 -17.71 -63.22
N LYS A 507 -9.39 -18.63 -62.29
CA LYS A 507 -9.84 -18.61 -60.90
C LYS A 507 -8.62 -18.72 -59.96
N GLY A 508 -8.64 -17.91 -58.90
CA GLY A 508 -7.63 -17.91 -57.84
C GLY A 508 -8.00 -18.86 -56.69
N ILE A 509 -7.00 -19.39 -56.00
CA ILE A 509 -7.13 -20.19 -54.78
C ILE A 509 -5.90 -20.02 -53.87
N LEU A 510 -6.12 -19.90 -52.56
CA LEU A 510 -5.06 -19.84 -51.56
C LEU A 510 -4.83 -21.23 -50.93
N VAL A 511 -3.64 -21.79 -51.05
CA VAL A 511 -3.30 -23.10 -50.47
C VAL A 511 -2.52 -22.89 -49.18
N TYR A 512 -3.09 -23.35 -48.07
CA TYR A 512 -2.44 -23.43 -46.77
C TYR A 512 -1.67 -24.76 -46.60
N PRO A 513 -0.54 -24.78 -45.89
CA PRO A 513 0.12 -26.03 -45.50
C PRO A 513 -0.72 -26.77 -44.45
N VAL A 514 -0.46 -28.06 -44.28
CA VAL A 514 -0.80 -28.76 -43.02
C VAL A 514 0.35 -28.54 -42.04
N PRO A 515 0.11 -27.99 -40.84
CA PRO A 515 1.18 -27.80 -39.85
C PRO A 515 1.67 -29.14 -39.33
N SER A 516 2.97 -29.25 -39.09
CA SER A 516 3.58 -30.44 -38.49
C SER A 516 4.47 -30.08 -37.30
N LEU A 517 4.37 -30.88 -36.24
CA LEU A 517 5.16 -30.75 -35.02
C LEU A 517 5.52 -32.15 -34.53
N VAL A 518 6.80 -32.39 -34.29
CA VAL A 518 7.28 -33.57 -33.58
C VAL A 518 8.03 -33.09 -32.34
N PHE A 519 7.53 -33.48 -31.17
CA PHE A 519 8.10 -33.13 -29.87
C PHE A 519 8.35 -34.40 -29.05
N LYS A 520 9.40 -34.39 -28.21
CA LYS A 520 9.82 -35.56 -27.43
C LYS A 520 10.10 -35.19 -25.98
N TYR A 521 9.85 -36.17 -25.10
CA TYR A 521 10.09 -36.17 -23.67
C TYR A 521 10.51 -37.60 -23.23
N PRO A 522 11.12 -37.79 -22.05
CA PRO A 522 11.51 -39.13 -21.59
C PRO A 522 10.29 -40.02 -21.33
N ALA A 523 10.46 -41.33 -21.44
CA ALA A 523 9.37 -42.30 -21.20
C ALA A 523 8.95 -42.36 -19.72
N THR A 524 9.84 -41.98 -18.79
CA THR A 524 9.56 -41.89 -17.36
C THR A 524 10.11 -40.58 -16.79
N ALA A 525 9.47 -40.08 -15.73
CA ALA A 525 9.93 -38.94 -14.93
C ALA A 525 9.41 -39.03 -13.49
N TYR A 526 9.79 -38.06 -12.65
CA TYR A 526 9.22 -37.89 -11.30
C TYR A 526 8.47 -36.57 -11.18
N THR A 527 7.66 -36.44 -10.12
CA THR A 527 6.94 -35.18 -9.82
C THR A 527 7.84 -33.99 -9.47
N ASP A 528 9.15 -34.18 -9.30
CA ASP A 528 10.17 -33.13 -9.18
C ASP A 528 11.05 -32.94 -10.44
N SER A 529 10.76 -33.67 -11.52
CA SER A 529 11.59 -33.66 -12.72
C SER A 529 11.21 -32.53 -13.67
N ASN A 530 12.14 -31.59 -13.87
CA ASN A 530 12.09 -30.64 -14.97
C ASN A 530 12.28 -31.36 -16.31
N ILE A 531 11.19 -31.52 -17.06
CA ILE A 531 11.17 -32.13 -18.38
C ILE A 531 11.28 -31.03 -19.43
N ILE A 532 12.37 -31.06 -20.19
CA ILE A 532 12.57 -30.17 -21.33
C ILE A 532 11.88 -30.78 -22.56
N ILE A 533 10.91 -30.06 -23.12
CA ILE A 533 10.26 -30.41 -24.38
C ILE A 533 11.05 -29.80 -25.52
N THR A 534 11.69 -30.66 -26.31
CA THR A 534 12.38 -30.27 -27.54
C THR A 534 11.59 -30.72 -28.75
N GLN A 535 11.51 -29.88 -29.78
CA GLN A 535 10.66 -30.12 -30.95
C GLN A 535 11.24 -29.64 -32.27
N THR A 536 10.68 -30.16 -33.36
CA THR A 536 10.90 -29.72 -34.74
C THR A 536 9.55 -29.43 -35.36
N ALA A 537 9.40 -28.25 -35.98
CA ALA A 537 8.10 -27.66 -36.25
C ALA A 537 8.04 -26.93 -37.61
N GLU A 538 7.04 -27.23 -38.44
CA GLU A 538 6.61 -26.41 -39.57
C GLU A 538 5.21 -25.86 -39.31
N MET A 539 5.14 -24.76 -38.54
CA MET A 539 3.87 -24.18 -38.06
C MET A 539 3.41 -22.95 -38.84
N ASP A 540 4.22 -22.42 -39.75
CA ASP A 540 3.93 -21.22 -40.57
C ASP A 540 3.45 -19.98 -39.78
N GLY A 541 3.95 -19.81 -38.54
CA GLY A 541 3.58 -18.74 -37.63
C GLY A 541 2.24 -18.95 -36.89
N LEU A 542 1.63 -20.14 -36.95
CA LEU A 542 0.49 -20.52 -36.11
C LEU A 542 0.94 -20.75 -34.66
N ILE A 543 0.04 -20.50 -33.71
CA ILE A 543 0.30 -20.64 -32.26
C ILE A 543 -0.11 -22.04 -31.80
N VAL A 544 0.71 -22.66 -30.94
CA VAL A 544 0.39 -23.92 -30.27
C VAL A 544 -0.37 -23.66 -28.96
N GLU A 545 -1.53 -24.30 -28.83
CA GLU A 545 -2.24 -24.49 -27.57
C GLU A 545 -1.88 -25.87 -27.03
N TRP A 546 -1.22 -25.95 -25.88
CA TRP A 546 -0.78 -27.23 -25.32
C TRP A 546 -1.84 -27.83 -24.40
N LEU A 547 -2.16 -29.11 -24.62
CA LEU A 547 -3.12 -29.90 -23.86
C LEU A 547 -2.41 -31.08 -23.19
N VAL A 548 -2.97 -31.53 -22.06
CA VAL A 548 -2.51 -32.71 -21.31
C VAL A 548 -3.70 -33.64 -21.03
N GLU A 549 -3.48 -34.94 -21.16
CA GLU A 549 -4.46 -35.96 -20.80
C GLU A 549 -3.84 -37.14 -20.05
N SER A 550 -4.65 -37.79 -19.22
CA SER A 550 -4.34 -39.06 -18.55
C SER A 550 -4.85 -40.25 -19.37
N THR A 551 -4.64 -41.47 -18.86
CA THR A 551 -5.34 -42.68 -19.32
C THR A 551 -6.86 -42.64 -19.07
N SER A 552 -7.36 -41.71 -18.25
CA SER A 552 -8.78 -41.49 -17.96
C SER A 552 -9.42 -40.36 -18.79
N GLY A 553 -8.63 -39.63 -19.59
CA GLY A 553 -9.09 -38.52 -20.44
C GLY A 553 -8.40 -37.17 -20.17
N PRO A 554 -8.86 -36.09 -20.83
CA PRO A 554 -8.29 -34.74 -20.74
C PRO A 554 -8.28 -34.15 -19.34
N LEU A 555 -7.29 -33.30 -19.06
CA LEU A 555 -7.07 -32.64 -17.77
C LEU A 555 -6.89 -31.13 -17.95
N ASP A 556 -7.05 -30.33 -16.89
CA ASP A 556 -6.60 -28.94 -16.91
C ASP A 556 -5.07 -28.87 -16.84
N TRP A 557 -4.47 -28.00 -17.63
CA TRP A 557 -3.02 -27.79 -17.65
C TRP A 557 -2.50 -27.37 -16.27
N ASN A 558 -3.17 -26.44 -15.59
CA ASN A 558 -2.64 -25.77 -14.40
C ASN A 558 -2.75 -26.63 -13.13
N ASP A 559 -3.67 -27.59 -13.10
CA ASP A 559 -3.83 -28.54 -11.99
C ASP A 559 -2.75 -29.65 -12.03
N TYR A 560 -2.25 -29.98 -13.22
CA TYR A 560 -1.36 -31.15 -13.44
C TYR A 560 0.06 -30.80 -13.91
N ILE A 561 0.28 -29.64 -14.52
CA ILE A 561 1.57 -29.17 -15.01
C ILE A 561 1.99 -27.90 -14.26
N ASP A 562 3.25 -27.81 -13.85
CA ASP A 562 3.95 -26.54 -13.63
C ASP A 562 4.82 -26.19 -14.84
N GLY A 563 5.01 -24.90 -15.09
CA GLY A 563 5.63 -24.38 -16.30
C GLY A 563 4.70 -24.24 -17.50
N THR A 564 5.25 -23.73 -18.60
CA THR A 564 4.53 -23.36 -19.83
C THR A 564 5.30 -23.86 -21.04
N LEU A 565 4.57 -24.26 -22.08
CA LEU A 565 5.12 -24.56 -23.41
C LEU A 565 4.62 -23.54 -24.44
N ASP A 566 5.44 -23.27 -25.45
CA ASP A 566 5.15 -22.36 -26.56
C ASP A 566 5.41 -23.04 -27.93
N ASN A 567 5.65 -22.24 -28.98
CA ASN A 567 5.91 -22.71 -30.34
C ASN A 567 7.27 -23.39 -30.53
N ASP A 568 8.27 -23.08 -29.70
CA ASP A 568 9.63 -23.62 -29.77
C ASP A 568 9.90 -24.68 -28.68
N GLY A 569 9.08 -24.71 -27.63
CA GLY A 569 8.99 -25.81 -26.67
C GLY A 569 8.86 -25.30 -25.25
N GLY A 570 9.71 -25.79 -24.35
CA GLY A 570 9.81 -25.24 -22.99
C GLY A 570 10.28 -26.25 -21.95
N THR A 571 10.06 -25.93 -20.68
CA THR A 571 10.31 -26.82 -19.55
C THR A 571 9.06 -26.91 -18.70
N ILE A 572 8.67 -28.13 -18.36
CA ILE A 572 7.49 -28.44 -17.56
C ILE A 572 7.81 -29.45 -16.46
N GLN A 573 6.94 -29.53 -15.46
CA GLN A 573 7.02 -30.48 -14.36
C GLN A 573 5.61 -31.02 -14.08
N PHE A 574 5.44 -32.34 -13.98
CA PHE A 574 4.13 -32.92 -13.63
C PHE A 574 3.92 -32.88 -12.11
N LYS A 575 2.79 -32.36 -11.66
CA LYS A 575 2.46 -32.13 -10.25
C LYS A 575 2.02 -33.39 -9.49
N GLN A 576 1.62 -34.44 -10.20
CA GLN A 576 1.00 -35.65 -9.67
C GLN A 576 1.55 -36.90 -10.37
N GLU A 577 1.43 -38.07 -9.74
CA GLU A 577 1.79 -39.34 -10.37
C GLU A 577 0.74 -39.76 -11.42
N GLY A 578 1.18 -40.48 -12.46
CA GLY A 578 0.28 -41.02 -13.49
C GLY A 578 0.91 -41.15 -14.88
N THR A 579 0.15 -41.78 -15.77
CA THR A 579 0.52 -41.98 -17.19
C THR A 579 -0.12 -40.90 -18.07
N TYR A 580 0.68 -39.94 -18.52
CA TYR A 580 0.21 -38.76 -19.25
C TYR A 580 0.57 -38.77 -20.74
N GLN A 581 -0.23 -38.07 -21.54
CA GLN A 581 0.11 -37.71 -22.92
C GLN A 581 -0.07 -36.19 -23.10
N LEU A 582 0.84 -35.57 -23.87
CA LEU A 582 0.71 -34.18 -24.29
C LEU A 582 0.26 -34.13 -25.76
N THR A 583 -0.57 -33.13 -26.05
CA THR A 583 -1.11 -32.87 -27.38
C THR A 583 -0.96 -31.40 -27.72
N ALA A 584 -0.24 -31.10 -28.79
CA ALA A 584 -0.18 -29.78 -29.38
C ALA A 584 -1.42 -29.56 -30.27
N LYS A 585 -2.33 -28.69 -29.83
CA LYS A 585 -3.49 -28.24 -30.59
C LYS A 585 -3.11 -26.98 -31.36
N VAL A 586 -3.31 -26.98 -32.67
CA VAL A 586 -3.04 -25.84 -33.55
C VAL A 586 -4.32 -25.48 -34.27
N THR A 587 -4.68 -24.19 -34.30
CA THR A 587 -5.79 -23.70 -35.11
C THR A 587 -5.24 -22.75 -36.18
N ASP A 588 -5.54 -23.03 -37.45
CA ASP A 588 -5.04 -22.20 -38.55
C ASP A 588 -5.93 -20.99 -38.86
N LYS A 589 -5.51 -20.19 -39.85
CA LYS A 589 -6.21 -18.99 -40.33
C LYS A 589 -7.57 -19.29 -40.97
N THR A 590 -7.89 -20.55 -41.27
CA THR A 590 -9.19 -21.02 -41.77
C THR A 590 -10.11 -21.53 -40.65
N GLY A 591 -9.62 -21.58 -39.41
CA GLY A 591 -10.32 -22.18 -38.27
C GLY A 591 -10.22 -23.70 -38.21
N ARG A 592 -9.36 -24.33 -39.05
CA ARG A 592 -9.15 -25.78 -39.00
C ARG A 592 -8.23 -26.11 -37.82
N VAL A 593 -8.70 -27.03 -36.96
CA VAL A 593 -7.96 -27.53 -35.82
C VAL A 593 -7.18 -28.78 -36.20
N PHE A 594 -5.92 -28.82 -35.80
CA PHE A 594 -5.02 -29.98 -35.89
C PHE A 594 -4.64 -30.39 -34.46
N LEU A 595 -4.64 -31.69 -34.18
CA LEU A 595 -4.20 -32.27 -32.91
C LEU A 595 -2.97 -33.14 -33.18
N LEU A 596 -1.83 -32.71 -32.64
CA LEU A 596 -0.53 -33.31 -32.86
C LEU A 596 -0.08 -33.93 -31.53
N ASN A 597 -0.28 -35.24 -31.41
CA ASN A 597 0.05 -36.00 -30.20
C ASN A 597 1.53 -36.41 -30.20
N SER A 598 2.11 -36.57 -29.02
CA SER A 598 3.42 -37.22 -28.86
C SER A 598 3.43 -38.68 -29.31
N GLU A 599 4.62 -39.19 -29.67
CA GLU A 599 4.85 -40.60 -30.05
C GLU A 599 4.53 -41.60 -28.92
N SER A 600 4.66 -41.20 -27.65
CA SER A 600 4.47 -42.07 -26.48
C SER A 600 3.90 -41.31 -25.28
N ARG A 601 3.33 -42.06 -24.34
CA ARG A 601 3.01 -41.53 -23.00
C ARG A 601 4.27 -41.42 -22.13
N ILE A 602 4.17 -40.67 -21.05
CA ILE A 602 5.17 -40.59 -19.98
C ILE A 602 4.56 -41.12 -18.69
N ASP A 603 5.26 -42.04 -18.04
CA ASP A 603 4.92 -42.51 -16.69
C ASP A 603 5.64 -41.63 -15.66
N VAL A 604 4.86 -40.82 -14.94
CA VAL A 604 5.34 -39.95 -13.88
C VAL A 604 5.17 -40.66 -12.55
N TYR A 605 6.29 -40.87 -11.85
CA TYR A 605 6.35 -41.48 -10.54
C TYR A 605 6.34 -40.39 -9.45
N PRO A 606 5.74 -40.65 -8.27
CA PRO A 606 5.80 -39.71 -7.18
C PRO A 606 7.23 -39.65 -6.62
N VAL A 607 7.64 -38.48 -6.15
CA VAL A 607 8.69 -38.40 -5.13
C VAL A 607 8.14 -38.98 -3.83
N SER A 608 8.81 -39.98 -3.27
CA SER A 608 8.50 -40.47 -1.93
C SER A 608 9.03 -39.47 -0.88
N ASP A 609 8.15 -38.92 -0.06
CA ASP A 609 8.57 -38.22 1.16
C ASP A 609 8.85 -39.23 2.26
N ILE A 610 9.90 -38.99 3.05
CA ILE A 610 10.31 -39.86 4.14
C ILE A 610 10.60 -38.99 5.36
N ASN A 611 9.82 -39.18 6.42
CA ASN A 611 10.10 -38.65 7.75
C ASN A 611 10.33 -39.81 8.73
N ILE A 612 11.57 -39.96 9.18
CA ILE A 612 11.90 -40.79 10.34
C ILE A 612 11.52 -40.02 11.61
N THR A 613 10.79 -40.66 12.51
CA THR A 613 10.54 -40.16 13.87
C THR A 613 11.28 -41.02 14.88
N LEU A 614 12.34 -40.46 15.46
CA LEU A 614 13.03 -40.96 16.66
C LEU A 614 13.33 -39.77 17.60
N PRO A 615 13.45 -39.97 18.92
CA PRO A 615 13.83 -38.91 19.84
C PRO A 615 15.22 -38.35 19.52
N ALA A 616 15.39 -37.04 19.63
CA ALA A 616 16.68 -36.37 19.36
C ALA A 616 17.78 -36.71 20.41
N LYS A 617 17.39 -37.29 21.55
CA LYS A 617 18.26 -37.58 22.69
C LYS A 617 17.85 -38.90 23.35
N ALA A 618 18.84 -39.73 23.74
CA ALA A 618 18.67 -40.91 24.59
C ALA A 618 19.97 -41.21 25.36
N TYR A 619 20.01 -42.30 26.12
CA TYR A 619 21.16 -42.71 26.93
C TYR A 619 21.61 -44.15 26.60
N PRO A 620 22.87 -44.54 26.89
CA PRO A 620 23.37 -45.88 26.61
C PRO A 620 22.51 -46.95 27.29
N GLY A 621 22.12 -47.97 26.54
CA GLY A 621 21.27 -49.07 27.01
C GLY A 621 19.75 -48.83 26.94
N GLU A 622 19.29 -47.63 26.56
CA GLU A 622 17.85 -47.38 26.39
C GLU A 622 17.29 -47.95 25.09
N THR A 623 16.03 -48.37 25.10
CA THR A 623 15.29 -48.75 23.88
C THR A 623 14.68 -47.50 23.23
N VAL A 624 15.20 -47.15 22.06
CA VAL A 624 14.76 -46.06 21.21
C VAL A 624 13.81 -46.60 20.16
N SER A 625 12.56 -46.14 20.17
CA SER A 625 11.62 -46.38 19.08
C SER A 625 11.95 -45.48 17.89
N VAL A 626 11.97 -46.07 16.70
CA VAL A 626 12.15 -45.40 15.41
C VAL A 626 10.93 -45.74 14.57
N ASN A 627 10.15 -44.75 14.16
CA ASN A 627 9.01 -44.95 13.25
C ASN A 627 9.32 -44.31 11.90
N VAL A 628 8.99 -44.99 10.81
CA VAL A 628 8.95 -44.37 9.47
C VAL A 628 7.54 -43.84 9.20
N SER A 629 7.46 -42.71 8.54
CA SER A 629 6.24 -42.05 8.08
C SER A 629 6.52 -41.31 6.79
N GLY A 630 5.52 -41.11 5.93
CA GLY A 630 5.69 -40.42 4.66
C GLY A 630 4.82 -41.02 3.55
N ASP A 631 4.71 -40.28 2.45
CA ASP A 631 3.85 -40.66 1.33
C ASP A 631 4.58 -41.53 0.30
N ASN A 632 3.83 -42.42 -0.34
CA ASN A 632 4.29 -43.27 -1.45
C ASN A 632 5.40 -44.29 -1.10
N LEU A 633 5.54 -44.65 0.19
CA LEU A 633 6.46 -45.69 0.68
C LEU A 633 5.93 -47.13 0.50
N ASN A 634 4.63 -47.28 0.16
CA ASN A 634 3.96 -48.57 0.04
C ASN A 634 4.60 -49.49 -1.01
N ASN A 635 5.01 -50.69 -0.59
CA ASN A 635 5.72 -51.69 -1.40
C ASN A 635 7.17 -51.34 -1.78
N LEU A 636 7.75 -50.28 -1.22
CA LEU A 636 9.19 -50.04 -1.28
C LEU A 636 9.91 -50.87 -0.19
N LYS A 637 11.24 -50.95 -0.29
CA LYS A 637 12.10 -51.60 0.71
C LYS A 637 13.03 -50.57 1.33
N CYS A 638 13.08 -50.54 2.67
CA CYS A 638 14.01 -49.68 3.41
C CYS A 638 15.36 -50.38 3.57
N GLN A 639 16.44 -49.62 3.36
CA GLN A 639 17.80 -49.95 3.78
C GLN A 639 18.22 -48.94 4.85
N TRP A 640 18.69 -49.45 5.99
CA TRP A 640 19.05 -48.66 7.16
C TRP A 640 20.56 -48.56 7.31
N SER A 641 21.09 -47.34 7.35
CA SER A 641 22.49 -47.07 7.65
C SER A 641 22.62 -46.07 8.80
N ILE A 642 23.75 -46.09 9.49
CA ILE A 642 24.05 -45.19 10.59
C ILE A 642 25.46 -44.60 10.44
N ALA A 643 25.61 -43.31 10.73
CA ALA A 643 26.93 -42.66 10.78
C ALA A 643 27.17 -42.12 12.20
N ALA A 644 28.26 -42.57 12.85
CA ALA A 644 28.66 -42.10 14.16
C ALA A 644 29.59 -40.87 14.06
N ASP A 645 29.32 -39.87 14.88
CA ASP A 645 30.10 -38.63 15.09
C ASP A 645 30.51 -37.89 13.79
N GLY A 646 29.68 -37.98 12.75
CA GLY A 646 29.92 -37.36 11.44
C GLY A 646 30.87 -38.15 10.52
N GLY A 647 31.13 -39.42 10.83
CA GLY A 647 31.85 -40.36 9.96
C GLY A 647 31.05 -40.81 8.73
N ASN A 648 31.56 -41.84 8.05
CA ASN A 648 30.85 -42.46 6.92
C ASN A 648 29.63 -43.28 7.42
N PRO A 649 28.59 -43.46 6.59
CA PRO A 649 27.53 -44.41 6.88
C PRO A 649 28.02 -45.87 6.85
N GLU A 650 27.63 -46.64 7.86
CA GLU A 650 27.81 -48.09 7.98
C GLU A 650 26.45 -48.79 8.16
N GLU A 651 26.38 -50.13 8.06
CA GLU A 651 25.19 -50.92 8.40
C GLU A 651 24.76 -50.60 9.85
N TYR A 652 23.46 -50.40 10.12
CA TYR A 652 23.04 -49.81 11.41
C TYR A 652 23.41 -50.68 12.63
N GLU A 653 23.45 -52.00 12.49
CA GLU A 653 23.84 -52.95 13.55
C GLU A 653 25.31 -52.82 14.02
N SER A 654 26.14 -52.05 13.32
CA SER A 654 27.52 -51.69 13.74
C SER A 654 27.56 -50.92 15.07
N HIS A 655 26.54 -50.10 15.33
CA HIS A 655 26.51 -49.15 16.45
C HIS A 655 25.33 -49.37 17.41
N VAL A 656 24.27 -50.07 17.00
CA VAL A 656 23.09 -50.36 17.83
C VAL A 656 22.70 -51.84 17.79
N SER A 657 22.05 -52.32 18.86
CA SER A 657 21.35 -53.60 18.88
C SER A 657 19.84 -53.38 18.72
N GLY A 658 19.12 -54.32 18.13
CA GLY A 658 17.68 -54.21 17.90
C GLY A 658 17.27 -54.70 16.52
N THR A 659 16.13 -54.23 16.01
CA THR A 659 15.63 -54.55 14.67
C THR A 659 14.83 -53.39 14.08
N LEU A 660 15.13 -53.01 12.85
CA LEU A 660 14.33 -52.09 12.04
C LEU A 660 13.78 -52.81 10.79
N SER A 661 12.52 -52.53 10.44
CA SER A 661 11.84 -52.97 9.23
C SER A 661 11.60 -51.77 8.28
N ASP A 662 10.77 -51.94 7.26
CA ASP A 662 10.34 -50.84 6.40
C ASP A 662 9.54 -49.76 7.18
N ASP A 663 8.78 -50.15 8.21
CA ASP A 663 7.99 -49.23 9.04
C ASP A 663 8.80 -48.62 10.20
N GLY A 664 10.05 -49.07 10.41
CA GLY A 664 10.86 -48.76 11.59
C GLY A 664 10.91 -49.92 12.59
N GLY A 665 11.03 -49.63 13.89
CA GLY A 665 11.19 -50.65 14.93
C GLY A 665 11.80 -50.07 16.21
N THR A 666 12.67 -50.86 16.86
CA THR A 666 13.34 -50.47 18.11
C THR A 666 14.82 -50.83 18.09
N ILE A 667 15.65 -49.90 18.58
CA ILE A 667 17.10 -50.00 18.63
C ILE A 667 17.66 -49.47 19.96
N THR A 668 18.84 -49.94 20.36
CA THR A 668 19.51 -49.56 21.60
C THR A 668 20.98 -49.26 21.33
N PHE A 669 21.42 -48.07 21.76
CA PHE A 669 22.78 -47.57 21.58
C PHE A 669 23.66 -48.02 22.74
N ALA A 670 24.84 -48.60 22.45
CA ALA A 670 25.75 -49.13 23.46
C ALA A 670 26.82 -48.13 23.94
N LYS A 671 26.95 -46.97 23.29
CA LYS A 671 27.97 -45.95 23.55
C LYS A 671 27.37 -44.54 23.44
N MET A 672 27.99 -43.59 24.12
CA MET A 672 27.73 -42.15 23.89
C MET A 672 28.33 -41.70 22.55
N GLY A 673 27.71 -40.72 21.91
CA GLY A 673 28.06 -40.22 20.58
C GLY A 673 26.88 -39.56 19.88
N SER A 674 27.11 -38.91 18.75
CA SER A 674 26.05 -38.38 17.88
C SER A 674 25.86 -39.31 16.68
N TYR A 675 24.65 -39.83 16.47
CA TYR A 675 24.39 -40.84 15.45
C TYR A 675 23.34 -40.33 14.45
N ALA A 676 23.73 -40.23 13.17
CA ALA A 676 22.82 -39.96 12.08
C ALA A 676 22.25 -41.29 11.54
N LEU A 677 21.02 -41.62 11.93
CA LEU A 677 20.30 -42.79 11.41
C LEU A 677 19.59 -42.42 10.11
N THR A 678 19.83 -43.20 9.06
CA THR A 678 19.40 -42.89 7.69
C THR A 678 18.58 -44.04 7.11
N ALA A 679 17.34 -43.74 6.74
CA ALA A 679 16.43 -44.64 6.03
C ALA A 679 16.53 -44.34 4.53
N THR A 680 16.80 -45.37 3.73
CA THR A 680 16.93 -45.29 2.27
C THR A 680 15.88 -46.18 1.63
N PHE A 681 14.89 -45.59 0.96
CA PHE A 681 13.93 -46.33 0.15
C PHE A 681 14.35 -46.25 -1.32
N THR A 682 14.47 -47.40 -1.98
CA THR A 682 14.76 -47.45 -3.42
C THR A 682 13.52 -47.89 -4.18
N ASP A 683 13.17 -47.17 -5.25
CA ASP A 683 12.01 -47.48 -6.07
C ASP A 683 12.30 -48.53 -7.17
N LYS A 684 11.27 -48.80 -8.00
CA LYS A 684 11.36 -49.78 -9.10
C LYS A 684 12.24 -49.35 -10.27
N LEU A 685 12.64 -48.08 -10.35
CA LEU A 685 13.57 -47.54 -11.36
C LEU A 685 15.01 -47.42 -10.81
N GLY A 686 15.21 -47.63 -9.51
CA GLY A 686 16.50 -47.51 -8.84
C GLY A 686 16.79 -46.13 -8.26
N ARG A 687 15.81 -45.22 -8.19
CA ARG A 687 15.98 -43.94 -7.48
C ARG A 687 15.91 -44.18 -5.98
N ALA A 688 16.97 -43.77 -5.28
CA ALA A 688 17.02 -43.75 -3.83
C ALA A 688 16.43 -42.43 -3.28
N PHE A 689 15.50 -42.56 -2.36
CA PHE A 689 14.98 -41.49 -1.52
C PHE A 689 15.52 -41.70 -0.10
N THR A 690 16.11 -40.67 0.50
CA THR A 690 16.81 -40.78 1.79
C THR A 690 16.32 -39.76 2.80
N CYS A 691 15.97 -40.21 4.01
CA CYS A 691 15.83 -39.34 5.17
C CYS A 691 16.91 -39.69 6.18
N SER A 692 17.49 -38.67 6.82
CA SER A 692 18.45 -38.85 7.91
C SER A 692 18.04 -38.01 9.11
N LYS A 693 18.14 -38.57 10.31
CA LYS A 693 17.86 -37.89 11.57
C LYS A 693 18.96 -38.19 12.58
N VAL A 694 19.40 -37.15 13.28
CA VAL A 694 20.44 -37.27 14.30
C VAL A 694 19.80 -37.51 15.67
N ILE A 695 20.28 -38.54 16.35
CA ILE A 695 20.08 -38.76 17.79
C ILE A 695 21.42 -38.63 18.51
N THR A 696 21.47 -37.82 19.56
CA THR A 696 22.66 -37.74 20.42
C THR A 696 22.45 -38.61 21.65
N ILE A 697 23.39 -39.51 21.90
CA ILE A 697 23.39 -40.39 23.06
C ILE A 697 24.23 -39.75 24.15
N TYR A 698 23.55 -39.20 25.14
CA TYR A 698 24.15 -38.43 26.23
C TYR A 698 24.80 -39.35 27.27
N PRO A 699 25.88 -38.92 27.93
CA PRO A 699 26.36 -39.62 29.11
C PRO A 699 25.30 -39.58 30.20
N ILE A 700 25.11 -40.69 30.91
CA ILE A 700 24.37 -40.69 32.19
C ILE A 700 25.26 -39.96 33.20
N PRO A 701 24.77 -38.89 33.87
CA PRO A 701 25.55 -38.20 34.90
C PRO A 701 25.81 -39.09 36.11
N ASP A 702 27.01 -39.01 36.69
CA ASP A 702 27.36 -39.61 37.98
C ASP A 702 28.16 -38.60 38.83
N MET A 703 27.95 -38.62 40.14
CA MET A 703 28.62 -37.76 41.11
C MET A 703 28.73 -38.49 42.45
N GLN A 704 29.96 -38.66 42.95
CA GLN A 704 30.21 -39.02 44.34
C GLN A 704 30.46 -37.74 45.14
N ILE A 705 29.74 -37.54 46.25
CA ILE A 705 29.86 -36.34 47.11
C ILE A 705 30.51 -36.74 48.44
N SER A 706 31.67 -36.13 48.74
CA SER A 706 32.43 -36.39 49.96
C SER A 706 32.47 -35.15 50.86
N LEU A 707 32.12 -35.35 52.14
CA LEU A 707 32.26 -34.38 53.22
C LEU A 707 33.29 -34.89 54.26
N PRO A 708 34.06 -34.01 54.92
CA PRO A 708 34.88 -34.40 56.06
C PRO A 708 34.00 -34.94 57.21
N LYS A 709 34.61 -35.68 58.16
CA LYS A 709 33.84 -36.35 59.23
C LYS A 709 33.34 -35.39 60.33
N LEU A 710 34.07 -34.30 60.56
CA LEU A 710 33.85 -33.34 61.64
C LEU A 710 34.19 -31.92 61.15
N ALA A 711 33.39 -30.94 61.57
CA ALA A 711 33.69 -29.51 61.50
C ALA A 711 33.09 -28.79 62.73
N TYR A 712 33.36 -27.48 62.88
CA TYR A 712 32.72 -26.64 63.89
C TYR A 712 31.87 -25.52 63.25
N SER A 713 30.97 -24.94 64.04
CA SER A 713 30.06 -23.88 63.65
C SER A 713 30.80 -22.69 63.02
N GLY A 714 30.48 -22.39 61.76
CA GLY A 714 31.09 -21.29 60.99
C GLY A 714 32.45 -21.60 60.36
N ASP A 715 33.07 -22.75 60.68
CA ASP A 715 34.26 -23.22 59.94
C ASP A 715 33.88 -23.61 58.50
N ALA A 716 34.84 -23.52 57.58
CA ALA A 716 34.64 -23.87 56.18
C ALA A 716 34.60 -25.39 55.99
N VAL A 717 33.47 -25.92 55.52
CA VAL A 717 33.32 -27.32 55.14
C VAL A 717 33.54 -27.44 53.64
N SER A 718 34.69 -27.99 53.24
CA SER A 718 34.94 -28.35 51.84
C SER A 718 34.01 -29.49 51.42
N VAL A 719 33.29 -29.28 50.31
CA VAL A 719 32.41 -30.26 49.67
C VAL A 719 33.10 -30.74 48.40
N ALA A 720 33.71 -31.92 48.45
CA ALA A 720 34.40 -32.51 47.31
C ALA A 720 33.42 -33.33 46.46
N THR A 721 33.56 -33.25 45.14
CA THR A 721 32.87 -34.11 44.18
C THR A 721 33.87 -34.89 43.35
N GLU A 722 33.49 -36.11 42.96
CA GLU A 722 34.06 -36.80 41.80
C GLU A 722 32.95 -36.99 40.77
N GLU A 723 32.96 -36.17 39.72
CA GLU A 723 31.91 -36.12 38.70
C GLU A 723 32.29 -36.78 37.36
N SER A 724 31.31 -37.41 36.72
CA SER A 724 31.36 -37.79 35.29
C SER A 724 30.04 -37.49 34.58
N GLY A 725 30.09 -37.24 33.26
CA GLY A 725 28.90 -36.88 32.46
C GLY A 725 28.29 -35.49 32.73
N LEU A 726 28.72 -34.78 33.78
CA LEU A 726 28.08 -33.54 34.27
C LEU A 726 28.44 -32.24 33.54
N LYS A 727 29.23 -32.30 32.47
CA LYS A 727 29.74 -31.11 31.77
C LYS A 727 28.60 -30.26 31.18
N GLY A 728 28.39 -29.06 31.73
CA GLY A 728 27.36 -28.11 31.30
C GLY A 728 26.04 -28.20 32.07
N LEU A 729 25.90 -29.14 33.01
CA LEU A 729 24.73 -29.28 33.87
C LEU A 729 24.94 -28.56 35.22
N ASN A 730 23.86 -28.02 35.77
CA ASN A 730 23.85 -27.34 37.06
C ASN A 730 23.33 -28.27 38.17
N ALA A 731 24.05 -28.33 39.29
CA ALA A 731 23.60 -29.04 40.49
C ALA A 731 22.74 -28.14 41.38
N VAL A 732 21.52 -28.59 41.68
CA VAL A 732 20.63 -27.99 42.68
C VAL A 732 20.86 -28.71 44.00
N TRP A 733 21.38 -27.99 45.00
CA TRP A 733 21.81 -28.57 46.27
C TRP A 733 20.75 -28.45 47.37
N SER A 734 20.41 -29.58 47.97
CA SER A 734 19.62 -29.68 49.21
C SER A 734 20.50 -30.11 50.39
N ILE A 735 20.01 -29.84 51.59
CA ILE A 735 20.62 -30.19 52.87
C ILE A 735 19.58 -30.86 53.78
N SER A 736 20.00 -31.86 54.54
CA SER A 736 19.26 -32.45 55.66
C SER A 736 20.06 -32.27 56.93
N ILE A 737 19.38 -31.86 58.00
CA ILE A 737 19.94 -31.68 59.35
C ILE A 737 19.27 -32.72 60.27
N ASP A 738 20.06 -33.46 61.05
CA ASP A 738 19.66 -34.50 62.00
C ASP A 738 18.72 -35.58 61.41
N GLY A 739 18.77 -35.80 60.10
CA GLY A 739 17.88 -36.73 59.38
C GLY A 739 16.48 -36.17 59.07
N GLY A 740 16.27 -34.86 59.26
CA GLY A 740 15.06 -34.14 58.89
C GLY A 740 14.85 -34.01 57.37
N PRO A 741 13.76 -33.35 56.94
CA PRO A 741 13.43 -33.18 55.53
C PRO A 741 14.53 -32.41 54.78
N GLU A 742 14.77 -32.80 53.52
CA GLU A 742 15.67 -32.06 52.65
C GLU A 742 15.07 -30.70 52.25
N VAL A 743 15.85 -29.64 52.41
CA VAL A 743 15.52 -28.26 52.02
C VAL A 743 16.67 -27.65 51.20
N PRO A 744 16.49 -26.55 50.45
CA PRO A 744 17.58 -25.91 49.72
C PRO A 744 18.74 -25.54 50.66
N TYR A 745 19.99 -25.89 50.30
CA TYR A 745 21.13 -25.80 51.23
C TYR A 745 21.31 -24.43 51.87
N ARG A 746 21.00 -23.37 51.12
CA ARG A 746 21.04 -21.96 51.52
C ARG A 746 20.16 -21.59 52.74
N GLN A 747 19.29 -22.49 53.20
CA GLN A 747 18.50 -22.29 54.41
C GLN A 747 19.30 -22.50 55.71
N TYR A 748 20.34 -23.35 55.69
CA TYR A 748 21.18 -23.66 56.85
C TYR A 748 22.68 -23.42 56.61
N ALA A 749 23.09 -23.28 55.35
CA ALA A 749 24.47 -23.12 54.92
C ALA A 749 24.67 -21.83 54.09
N SER A 750 25.85 -21.24 54.20
CA SER A 750 26.29 -20.10 53.38
C SER A 750 27.31 -20.53 52.31
N ASP A 751 27.93 -19.56 51.62
CA ASP A 751 28.86 -19.76 50.48
C ASP A 751 28.22 -20.38 49.21
N VAL A 752 29.02 -20.94 48.30
CA VAL A 752 28.57 -21.33 46.95
C VAL A 752 29.06 -22.74 46.59
N LEU A 753 28.09 -23.65 46.45
CA LEU A 753 28.27 -24.94 45.79
C LEU A 753 27.93 -24.84 44.30
N THR A 754 28.72 -25.56 43.50
CA THR A 754 28.61 -25.69 42.04
C THR A 754 28.36 -27.16 41.66
N SER A 755 28.41 -27.54 40.37
CA SER A 755 28.41 -28.95 39.96
C SER A 755 29.76 -29.66 40.18
N THR A 756 30.82 -28.94 40.55
CA THR A 756 32.15 -29.47 40.91
C THR A 756 32.48 -29.21 42.39
N GLY A 757 31.48 -29.32 43.27
CA GLY A 757 31.61 -29.05 44.70
C GLY A 757 31.76 -27.57 45.07
N GLY A 758 32.46 -27.30 46.18
CA GLY A 758 32.73 -25.95 46.70
C GLY A 758 33.05 -25.93 48.20
N GLU A 759 32.79 -24.80 48.86
CA GLU A 759 32.75 -24.70 50.33
C GLU A 759 31.33 -24.35 50.81
N ILE A 760 31.01 -24.74 52.05
CA ILE A 760 29.88 -24.19 52.82
C ILE A 760 30.28 -23.89 54.27
N ARG A 761 29.71 -22.83 54.85
CA ARG A 761 29.78 -22.54 56.30
C ARG A 761 28.38 -22.65 56.91
N ILE A 762 28.26 -23.44 57.99
CA ILE A 762 27.00 -23.72 58.72
C ILE A 762 27.18 -23.29 60.17
N SER A 763 26.24 -22.50 60.70
CA SER A 763 26.27 -22.03 62.10
C SER A 763 25.31 -22.82 62.98
N THR A 764 25.75 -23.25 64.16
CA THR A 764 24.95 -24.03 65.11
C THR A 764 25.40 -23.81 66.56
N ASN A 765 24.45 -23.83 67.50
CA ASN A 765 24.70 -23.74 68.95
C ASN A 765 24.65 -25.11 69.66
N LYS A 766 24.44 -26.20 68.91
CA LYS A 766 24.47 -27.60 69.36
C LYS A 766 25.17 -28.49 68.33
N THR A 767 25.63 -29.67 68.71
CA THR A 767 26.08 -30.66 67.73
C THR A 767 24.91 -31.09 66.82
N ILE A 768 25.17 -31.13 65.51
CA ILE A 768 24.23 -31.58 64.46
C ILE A 768 24.90 -32.60 63.53
N ALA A 769 24.08 -33.44 62.92
CA ALA A 769 24.48 -34.31 61.80
C ALA A 769 23.94 -33.72 60.49
N VAL A 770 24.81 -33.51 59.50
CA VAL A 770 24.45 -32.86 58.23
C VAL A 770 24.74 -33.77 57.05
N LYS A 771 23.82 -33.79 56.08
CA LYS A 771 23.98 -34.48 54.80
C LYS A 771 23.59 -33.54 53.66
N LEU A 772 24.31 -33.58 52.55
CA LEU A 772 23.95 -32.89 51.32
C LEU A 772 23.39 -33.89 50.29
N THR A 773 22.46 -33.40 49.46
CA THR A 773 22.05 -34.09 48.24
C THR A 773 22.17 -33.10 47.07
N ALA A 774 22.85 -33.51 46.00
CA ALA A 774 22.88 -32.77 44.74
C ALA A 774 21.85 -33.39 43.79
N SER A 775 20.90 -32.59 43.34
CA SER A 775 19.95 -32.93 42.29
C SER A 775 20.41 -32.28 40.99
N VAL A 776 20.75 -33.08 39.98
CA VAL A 776 21.11 -32.56 38.66
C VAL A 776 20.02 -32.92 37.67
N THR A 777 19.42 -31.90 37.06
CA THR A 777 18.45 -32.07 35.97
C THR A 777 19.17 -31.95 34.62
N ASP A 778 18.98 -32.92 33.74
CA ASP A 778 19.55 -32.93 32.40
C ASP A 778 18.71 -32.15 31.37
N GLU A 779 19.20 -32.06 30.13
CA GLU A 779 18.48 -31.40 29.03
C GLU A 779 17.22 -32.16 28.55
N ASN A 780 16.88 -33.29 29.18
CA ASN A 780 15.67 -34.09 28.96
C ASN A 780 14.71 -34.00 30.17
N SER A 781 14.96 -33.07 31.11
CA SER A 781 14.20 -32.88 32.35
C SER A 781 14.24 -34.07 33.32
N ARG A 782 15.14 -35.04 33.13
CA ARG A 782 15.36 -36.13 34.08
C ARG A 782 16.25 -35.61 35.21
N THR A 783 15.91 -35.94 36.45
CA THR A 783 16.69 -35.51 37.62
C THR A 783 17.38 -36.70 38.27
N PHE A 784 18.71 -36.64 38.31
CA PHE A 784 19.57 -37.60 39.01
C PHE A 784 19.90 -37.03 40.39
N THR A 785 19.84 -37.87 41.43
CA THR A 785 20.08 -37.45 42.82
C THR A 785 21.27 -38.19 43.41
N PHE A 786 22.24 -37.40 43.89
CA PHE A 786 23.50 -37.86 44.46
C PHE A 786 23.58 -37.39 45.90
N SER A 787 24.05 -38.22 46.83
CA SER A 787 23.83 -37.98 48.26
C SER A 787 25.12 -38.26 49.04
N SER A 788 25.54 -37.31 49.87
CA SER A 788 26.84 -37.35 50.55
C SER A 788 26.89 -38.36 51.70
N ASN A 789 28.10 -38.64 52.20
CA ASN A 789 28.25 -39.09 53.58
C ASN A 789 27.77 -37.99 54.56
N THR A 790 27.41 -38.39 55.78
CA THR A 790 27.10 -37.46 56.86
C THR A 790 28.37 -36.84 57.44
N ILE A 791 28.35 -35.54 57.75
CA ILE A 791 29.32 -34.83 58.58
C ILE A 791 28.70 -34.49 59.94
N SER A 792 29.48 -34.50 61.02
CA SER A 792 29.08 -33.89 62.29
C SER A 792 29.59 -32.46 62.38
N ILE A 793 28.74 -31.51 62.75
CA ILE A 793 29.13 -30.11 62.97
C ILE A 793 28.86 -29.79 64.45
N LYS A 794 29.94 -29.53 65.19
CA LYS A 794 29.91 -29.12 66.60
C LYS A 794 29.71 -27.60 66.75
N PRO A 795 29.19 -27.11 67.88
CA PRO A 795 29.14 -25.67 68.14
C PRO A 795 30.54 -25.12 68.44
N ASN A 796 30.71 -23.80 68.28
CA ASN A 796 31.78 -23.08 68.99
C ASN A 796 31.27 -22.74 70.39
N ILE A 797 32.16 -22.74 71.38
CA ILE A 797 31.79 -22.41 72.76
C ILE A 797 31.91 -20.89 72.97
N ILE A 798 30.84 -20.27 73.46
CA ILE A 798 30.80 -18.87 73.91
C ILE A 798 30.58 -18.85 75.41
N CYS A 799 31.35 -18.02 76.11
CA CYS A 799 31.38 -17.89 77.56
C CYS A 799 31.72 -16.45 78.00
N SER A 800 31.16 -15.46 77.29
CA SER A 800 31.40 -14.05 77.61
C SER A 800 30.68 -13.62 78.89
N PHE A 801 31.28 -12.69 79.61
CA PHE A 801 30.78 -12.21 80.89
C PHE A 801 31.16 -10.75 81.10
N ALA A 802 30.30 -10.01 81.79
CA ALA A 802 30.58 -8.68 82.27
C ALA A 802 31.13 -8.74 83.71
N ALA A 803 32.19 -7.97 83.95
CA ALA A 803 32.69 -7.61 85.27
C ALA A 803 32.85 -6.07 85.32
N PRO A 804 32.77 -5.42 86.49
CA PRO A 804 33.06 -4.00 86.60
C PRO A 804 34.53 -3.72 86.25
N SER A 805 34.77 -2.68 85.45
CA SER A 805 36.12 -2.29 85.01
C SER A 805 36.96 -1.64 86.11
N SER A 806 36.35 -1.16 87.19
CA SER A 806 37.01 -0.69 88.40
C SER A 806 36.17 -1.01 89.64
N VAL A 807 36.82 -1.36 90.76
CA VAL A 807 36.19 -1.62 92.07
C VAL A 807 37.08 -1.08 93.20
N HIS A 808 36.49 -0.72 94.35
CA HIS A 808 37.28 -0.37 95.53
C HIS A 808 37.92 -1.62 96.16
N THR A 809 39.05 -1.45 96.84
CA THR A 809 39.82 -2.57 97.39
C THR A 809 39.06 -3.30 98.50
N GLY A 810 38.93 -4.63 98.39
CA GLY A 810 38.13 -5.44 99.31
C GLY A 810 36.61 -5.41 99.09
N GLU A 811 36.09 -4.67 98.11
CA GLU A 811 34.67 -4.69 97.76
C GLU A 811 34.26 -6.06 97.16
N SER A 812 32.98 -6.43 97.29
CA SER A 812 32.42 -7.63 96.64
C SER A 812 31.56 -7.26 95.45
N PHE A 813 31.93 -7.77 94.28
CA PHE A 813 31.29 -7.45 93.01
C PHE A 813 30.80 -8.71 92.28
N SER A 814 29.81 -8.51 91.41
CA SER A 814 29.22 -9.56 90.58
C SER A 814 29.90 -9.69 89.23
N VAL A 815 30.13 -10.92 88.82
CA VAL A 815 30.57 -11.34 87.48
C VAL A 815 29.38 -12.04 86.84
N THR A 816 28.83 -11.45 85.79
CA THR A 816 27.54 -11.88 85.18
C THR A 816 27.78 -12.36 83.77
N MET A 817 27.30 -13.56 83.40
CA MET A 817 27.44 -14.05 82.03
C MET A 817 26.58 -13.22 81.06
N GLU A 818 27.15 -12.86 79.90
CA GLU A 818 26.43 -12.16 78.84
C GLU A 818 25.90 -13.15 77.80
N GLU A 819 26.77 -14.01 77.24
CA GLU A 819 26.38 -15.11 76.37
C GLU A 819 27.07 -16.42 76.79
N VAL A 820 26.26 -17.46 76.96
CA VAL A 820 26.72 -18.82 77.21
C VAL A 820 26.07 -19.75 76.19
N SER A 821 26.86 -20.26 75.25
CA SER A 821 26.37 -21.16 74.20
C SER A 821 27.44 -22.20 73.82
N GLY A 822 27.02 -23.35 73.30
CA GLY A 822 27.94 -24.43 72.88
C GLY A 822 28.64 -25.23 73.99
N LEU A 823 28.40 -24.97 75.30
CA LEU A 823 29.03 -25.71 76.41
C LEU A 823 28.84 -27.24 76.33
N GLU A 824 27.66 -27.69 75.87
CA GLU A 824 27.20 -29.09 75.94
C GLU A 824 27.30 -29.63 77.39
N GLU A 825 28.20 -30.57 77.69
CA GLU A 825 28.44 -31.10 79.05
C GLU A 825 29.65 -30.45 79.76
N SER A 826 30.25 -29.41 79.17
CA SER A 826 31.48 -28.78 79.64
C SER A 826 31.22 -27.69 80.70
N ASN A 827 32.16 -27.52 81.63
CA ASN A 827 32.12 -26.46 82.64
C ASN A 827 33.10 -25.32 82.34
N ILE A 828 32.75 -24.11 82.79
CA ILE A 828 33.63 -22.93 82.74
C ILE A 828 34.65 -23.03 83.87
N THR A 829 35.93 -23.06 83.50
CA THR A 829 37.06 -22.88 84.42
C THR A 829 37.36 -21.39 84.53
N TRP A 830 37.41 -20.86 85.75
CA TRP A 830 37.73 -19.45 86.00
C TRP A 830 39.17 -19.31 86.50
N SER A 831 39.85 -18.24 86.07
CA SER A 831 41.18 -17.89 86.55
C SER A 831 41.37 -16.38 86.59
N LEU A 832 41.95 -15.87 87.68
CA LEU A 832 42.31 -14.47 87.84
C LEU A 832 43.83 -14.33 87.74
N THR A 833 44.30 -13.26 87.09
CA THR A 833 45.72 -12.94 86.99
C THR A 833 45.99 -11.49 87.37
N LYS A 834 47.17 -11.23 87.94
CA LYS A 834 47.74 -9.89 88.17
C LYS A 834 49.10 -9.85 87.49
N ASP A 835 49.34 -8.85 86.65
CA ASP A 835 50.58 -8.71 85.85
C ASP A 835 50.97 -10.00 85.07
N GLY A 836 49.97 -10.76 84.60
CA GLY A 836 50.14 -12.03 83.89
C GLY A 836 50.44 -13.26 84.77
N SER A 837 50.53 -13.11 86.09
CA SER A 837 50.69 -14.22 87.05
C SER A 837 49.35 -14.61 87.67
N LEU A 838 49.10 -15.92 87.84
CA LEU A 838 47.89 -16.40 88.54
C LEU A 838 47.84 -15.90 89.98
N THR A 839 46.64 -15.52 90.43
CA THR A 839 46.38 -14.97 91.75
C THR A 839 44.99 -15.39 92.24
N ASP A 840 44.81 -15.48 93.55
CA ASP A 840 43.56 -15.91 94.17
C ASP A 840 42.57 -14.74 94.31
N TYR A 841 41.27 -15.08 94.36
CA TYR A 841 40.19 -14.21 94.80
C TYR A 841 39.36 -14.91 95.87
N THR A 842 38.64 -14.15 96.68
CA THR A 842 37.61 -14.71 97.58
C THR A 842 36.24 -14.64 96.91
N GLY A 843 35.35 -15.59 97.22
CA GLY A 843 34.03 -15.73 96.58
C GLY A 843 33.90 -17.02 95.77
N SER A 844 33.01 -17.04 94.78
CA SER A 844 32.83 -18.20 93.90
C SER A 844 32.22 -17.82 92.54
N LEU A 845 32.67 -18.52 91.49
CA LEU A 845 32.21 -18.38 90.11
C LEU A 845 31.81 -19.76 89.55
N SER A 846 30.88 -19.76 88.61
CA SER A 846 30.24 -20.96 88.05
C SER A 846 29.97 -20.79 86.54
N ASN A 847 29.31 -21.76 85.90
CA ASN A 847 28.84 -21.60 84.50
C ASN A 847 27.83 -20.43 84.33
N ASN A 848 27.25 -19.94 85.43
CA ASN A 848 26.31 -18.81 85.46
C ASN A 848 26.94 -17.53 86.04
N GLY A 849 28.27 -17.46 86.16
CA GLY A 849 28.96 -16.37 86.86
C GLY A 849 28.90 -16.54 88.38
N GLY A 850 28.94 -15.44 89.13
CA GLY A 850 28.93 -15.42 90.59
C GLY A 850 29.46 -14.10 91.18
N ASN A 851 29.88 -14.09 92.45
CA ASN A 851 30.42 -12.91 93.13
C ASN A 851 31.83 -13.19 93.65
N ILE A 852 32.71 -12.19 93.52
CA ILE A 852 34.11 -12.25 93.99
C ILE A 852 34.56 -10.95 94.66
N THR A 853 35.68 -11.01 95.37
CA THR A 853 36.36 -9.89 96.03
C THR A 853 37.87 -10.00 95.82
N ILE A 854 38.51 -8.84 95.64
CA ILE A 854 39.97 -8.71 95.49
C ILE A 854 40.44 -7.62 96.46
N ASN A 855 41.44 -7.93 97.30
CA ASN A 855 41.83 -7.08 98.45
C ASN A 855 43.12 -6.26 98.24
N ASP A 856 43.81 -6.47 97.11
CA ASP A 856 45.09 -5.83 96.79
C ASP A 856 44.91 -4.87 95.60
N VAL A 857 45.24 -3.59 95.77
CA VAL A 857 45.21 -2.56 94.71
C VAL A 857 46.07 -2.98 93.49
N GLY A 858 45.57 -2.78 92.27
CA GLY A 858 46.28 -3.06 91.02
C GLY A 858 45.38 -3.45 89.84
N GLY A 859 45.98 -3.74 88.69
CA GLY A 859 45.27 -4.22 87.50
C GLY A 859 45.21 -5.74 87.42
N TYR A 860 44.02 -6.28 87.17
CA TYR A 860 43.75 -7.72 87.10
C TYR A 860 43.07 -8.09 85.79
N THR A 861 43.32 -9.31 85.30
CA THR A 861 42.54 -9.91 84.20
C THR A 861 41.86 -11.17 84.71
N LEU A 862 40.52 -11.16 84.74
CA LEU A 862 39.70 -12.33 84.99
C LEU A 862 39.45 -13.05 83.67
N THR A 863 39.54 -14.38 83.64
CA THR A 863 39.35 -15.21 82.45
C THR A 863 38.38 -16.35 82.73
N ALA A 864 37.38 -16.49 81.88
CA ALA A 864 36.52 -17.66 81.74
C ALA A 864 37.06 -18.52 80.60
N ALA A 865 37.32 -19.80 80.84
CA ALA A 865 37.85 -20.72 79.83
C ALA A 865 37.14 -22.08 79.84
N VAL A 866 36.87 -22.61 78.66
CA VAL A 866 36.27 -23.93 78.44
C VAL A 866 37.17 -24.70 77.48
N THR A 867 37.54 -25.92 77.85
CA THR A 867 38.26 -26.84 76.95
C THR A 867 37.29 -27.90 76.47
N ASN A 868 37.10 -28.03 75.15
CA ASN A 868 36.21 -29.05 74.59
C ASN A 868 36.84 -30.46 74.62
N SER A 869 36.07 -31.49 74.25
CA SER A 869 36.52 -32.89 74.22
C SER A 869 37.66 -33.19 73.24
N GLU A 870 37.97 -32.26 72.32
CA GLU A 870 39.10 -32.34 71.39
C GLU A 870 40.33 -31.50 71.84
N GLY A 871 40.27 -30.86 73.02
CA GLY A 871 41.36 -30.04 73.55
C GLY A 871 41.41 -28.60 73.02
N ARG A 872 40.41 -28.14 72.24
CA ARG A 872 40.29 -26.75 71.80
C ARG A 872 39.82 -25.89 72.98
N ILE A 873 40.64 -24.92 73.38
CA ILE A 873 40.31 -23.95 74.42
C ILE A 873 39.55 -22.78 73.78
N PHE A 874 38.42 -22.43 74.37
CA PHE A 874 37.65 -21.22 74.13
C PHE A 874 37.72 -20.37 75.40
N SER A 875 38.05 -19.10 75.29
CA SER A 875 38.24 -18.22 76.46
C SER A 875 37.79 -16.79 76.20
N TYR A 876 37.15 -16.21 77.21
CA TYR A 876 36.82 -14.79 77.30
C TYR A 876 37.49 -14.18 78.53
N SER A 877 37.84 -12.90 78.50
CA SER A 877 38.55 -12.24 79.59
C SER A 877 38.18 -10.77 79.72
N GLU A 878 38.05 -10.30 80.96
CA GLU A 878 37.81 -8.90 81.30
C GLU A 878 38.92 -8.34 82.20
N ASN A 879 39.13 -7.03 82.10
CA ASN A 879 40.14 -6.32 82.90
C ASN A 879 39.47 -5.51 84.01
N ILE A 880 39.97 -5.66 85.24
CA ILE A 880 39.40 -5.12 86.47
C ILE A 880 40.50 -4.34 87.18
N ALA A 881 40.30 -3.03 87.37
CA ALA A 881 41.15 -2.21 88.24
C ALA A 881 40.66 -2.28 89.68
N VAL A 882 41.52 -2.65 90.61
CA VAL A 882 41.26 -2.56 92.05
C VAL A 882 41.93 -1.29 92.55
N THR A 883 41.16 -0.37 93.11
CA THR A 883 41.60 1.01 93.42
C THR A 883 41.38 1.38 94.89
N ASN A 884 42.13 2.37 95.35
CA ASN A 884 41.93 3.06 96.64
C ASN A 884 42.27 4.54 96.42
N THR A 885 41.29 5.43 96.58
CA THR A 885 41.47 6.87 96.36
C THR A 885 41.90 7.56 97.65
N ALA A 886 42.97 8.35 97.63
CA ALA A 886 43.42 9.08 98.81
C ALA A 886 42.44 10.21 99.20
N PRO A 887 42.45 10.68 100.46
CA PRO A 887 41.60 11.78 100.91
C PRO A 887 41.83 13.07 100.12
N ASN A 888 40.86 14.00 100.17
CA ASN A 888 41.11 15.34 99.66
C ASN A 888 42.16 16.10 100.50
N ALA A 889 42.76 17.13 99.88
CA ALA A 889 43.63 18.05 100.61
C ALA A 889 42.79 18.79 101.67
N PRO A 890 43.16 18.77 102.95
CA PRO A 890 42.33 19.32 104.01
C PRO A 890 42.16 20.84 103.86
N GLU A 891 40.92 21.31 103.97
CA GLU A 891 40.66 22.73 104.15
C GLU A 891 40.91 23.12 105.60
N GLY A 892 41.60 24.23 105.85
CA GLY A 892 41.93 24.67 107.19
C GLY A 892 42.17 26.16 107.30
N TYR A 893 41.97 26.70 108.50
CA TYR A 893 42.10 28.12 108.78
C TYR A 893 42.70 28.36 110.16
N ALA A 894 43.27 29.55 110.35
CA ALA A 894 43.87 29.99 111.59
C ALA A 894 43.21 31.30 112.07
N THR A 895 42.84 31.34 113.35
CA THR A 895 42.03 32.42 113.95
C THR A 895 42.85 33.16 114.99
N VAL A 896 43.25 34.40 114.68
CA VAL A 896 44.02 35.26 115.58
C VAL A 896 43.10 35.85 116.65
N THR A 897 43.40 35.59 117.92
CA THR A 897 42.68 36.14 119.07
C THR A 897 43.37 37.41 119.59
N ARG A 898 42.61 38.34 120.18
CA ARG A 898 43.14 39.61 120.74
C ARG A 898 43.78 39.44 122.13
N THR A 899 44.17 38.22 122.49
CA THR A 899 44.89 37.90 123.73
C THR A 899 46.38 38.23 123.55
N ALA A 900 46.76 39.45 123.90
CA ALA A 900 48.15 39.91 123.78
C ALA A 900 49.04 39.41 124.92
N LYS A 901 50.23 38.89 124.56
CA LYS A 901 51.29 38.46 125.47
C LYS A 901 52.63 38.78 124.81
N ASP A 902 53.50 39.54 125.48
CA ASP A 902 54.88 39.81 125.03
C ASP A 902 55.00 40.32 123.57
N GLN A 903 54.08 41.18 123.13
CA GLN A 903 53.93 41.70 121.75
C GLN A 903 53.52 40.65 120.69
N MET A 904 52.99 39.51 121.12
CA MET A 904 52.46 38.42 120.29
C MET A 904 50.96 38.19 120.57
N LEU A 905 50.25 37.56 119.63
CA LEU A 905 48.84 37.16 119.77
C LEU A 905 48.69 35.62 119.68
N LEU A 906 47.75 35.05 120.43
CA LEU A 906 47.38 33.63 120.36
C LEU A 906 46.55 33.33 119.10
N VAL A 907 46.88 32.24 118.40
CA VAL A 907 46.22 31.80 117.16
C VAL A 907 45.80 30.34 117.25
N ASN A 908 44.50 30.08 117.04
CA ASN A 908 43.94 28.72 116.99
C ASN A 908 43.88 28.21 115.55
N ILE A 909 44.30 26.97 115.30
CA ILE A 909 44.34 26.36 113.95
C ILE A 909 43.36 25.17 113.89
N THR A 910 42.66 25.01 112.77
CA THR A 910 41.67 23.95 112.53
C THR A 910 41.76 23.46 111.09
N ALA A 911 41.58 22.16 110.85
CA ALA A 911 41.56 21.56 109.53
C ALA A 911 40.52 20.43 109.41
N SER A 912 40.04 20.18 108.18
CA SER A 912 39.05 19.15 107.86
C SER A 912 39.20 18.65 106.43
N ALA A 913 39.08 17.33 106.23
CA ALA A 913 39.10 16.62 104.96
C ALA A 913 38.00 15.54 104.93
N THR A 914 37.74 15.00 103.74
CA THR A 914 36.82 13.89 103.48
C THR A 914 37.47 12.94 102.48
N ASP A 915 37.27 11.64 102.69
CA ASP A 915 37.74 10.64 101.75
C ASP A 915 36.76 10.42 100.57
N PRO A 916 37.23 10.27 99.30
CA PRO A 916 36.36 10.00 98.15
C PRO A 916 35.73 8.60 98.12
N ASP A 917 36.44 7.58 98.61
CA ASP A 917 35.96 6.20 98.66
C ASP A 917 35.13 5.96 99.94
N GLY A 918 35.35 6.80 100.97
CA GLY A 918 34.53 6.88 102.19
C GLY A 918 35.25 6.47 103.47
N ASP A 919 36.57 6.30 103.41
CA ASP A 919 37.42 5.86 104.51
C ASP A 919 37.60 6.87 105.67
N ASP A 920 37.99 6.34 106.83
CA ASP A 920 38.30 7.13 108.03
C ASP A 920 39.55 8.02 107.83
N VAL A 921 39.41 9.32 108.10
CA VAL A 921 40.45 10.33 107.80
C VAL A 921 41.22 10.81 109.04
N ILE A 922 42.55 10.83 108.94
CA ILE A 922 43.51 11.25 109.98
C ILE A 922 44.36 12.43 109.47
N TYR A 923 44.74 13.38 110.35
CA TYR A 923 45.53 14.57 109.98
C TYR A 923 46.99 14.52 110.47
N GLU A 924 47.90 15.03 109.65
CA GLU A 924 49.30 15.28 109.99
C GLU A 924 49.62 16.78 109.80
N TYR A 925 50.42 17.39 110.69
CA TYR A 925 50.74 18.83 110.69
C TYR A 925 52.25 19.10 110.65
N GLU A 926 52.66 20.22 110.04
CA GLU A 926 54.06 20.73 109.97
C GLU A 926 54.07 22.25 110.25
N ASP A 927 55.17 22.77 110.83
CA ASP A 927 55.41 24.19 111.18
C ASP A 927 54.50 24.84 112.27
N GLN A 928 53.64 24.08 112.95
CA GLN A 928 52.77 24.59 114.04
C GLN A 928 53.51 24.91 115.35
N SER A 929 53.29 26.08 115.94
CA SER A 929 53.79 26.46 117.28
C SER A 929 53.17 25.60 118.40
N GLU A 930 54.00 25.12 119.33
CA GLU A 930 53.60 24.28 120.47
C GLU A 930 52.67 25.00 121.48
N ASP A 931 52.79 26.32 121.65
CA ASP A 931 51.97 27.12 122.59
C ASP A 931 50.88 27.97 121.90
N GLY A 932 50.89 28.01 120.56
CA GLY A 932 49.92 28.74 119.73
C GLY A 932 50.11 30.26 119.66
N TYR A 933 51.13 30.86 120.28
CA TYR A 933 51.38 32.31 120.16
C TYR A 933 52.28 32.64 118.97
N TYR A 934 51.96 33.74 118.27
CA TYR A 934 52.68 34.21 117.08
C TYR A 934 52.86 35.75 117.12
N PRO A 935 54.05 36.27 116.76
CA PRO A 935 54.32 37.72 116.72
C PRO A 935 53.64 38.43 115.55
N LEU A 936 53.57 39.77 115.61
CA LEU A 936 53.13 40.61 114.49
C LEU A 936 53.92 40.28 113.22
N GLY A 937 53.22 39.92 112.15
CA GLY A 937 53.82 39.34 110.94
C GLY A 937 52.91 38.34 110.23
N SER A 938 53.44 37.67 109.21
CA SER A 938 52.78 36.57 108.50
C SER A 938 53.41 35.24 108.88
N HIS A 939 52.59 34.20 109.02
CA HIS A 939 53.01 32.84 109.41
C HIS A 939 52.28 31.80 108.56
N THR A 940 52.88 30.62 108.44
CA THR A 940 52.38 29.50 107.63
C THR A 940 52.50 28.20 108.43
N VAL A 941 51.44 27.41 108.45
CA VAL A 941 51.39 26.07 109.05
C VAL A 941 50.81 25.11 108.01
N LYS A 942 51.36 23.92 107.87
CA LYS A 942 50.86 22.94 106.89
C LYS A 942 50.08 21.82 107.56
N VAL A 943 49.12 21.27 106.82
CA VAL A 943 48.34 20.10 107.22
C VAL A 943 48.02 19.22 106.02
N ARG A 944 48.03 17.90 106.18
CA ARG A 944 47.53 16.93 105.18
C ARG A 944 46.63 15.88 105.84
N ALA A 945 45.90 15.15 105.01
CA ALA A 945 45.00 14.08 105.41
C ALA A 945 45.49 12.70 104.94
N LYS A 946 45.02 11.64 105.60
CA LYS A 946 45.40 10.24 105.34
C LYS A 946 44.22 9.29 105.64
N ASP A 947 44.04 8.27 104.80
CA ASP A 947 42.97 7.26 104.94
C ASP A 947 43.37 6.07 105.84
N SER A 948 42.47 5.09 105.93
CA SER A 948 42.64 3.83 106.67
C SER A 948 43.64 2.85 106.00
N PHE A 949 43.71 2.84 104.67
CA PHE A 949 44.51 1.92 103.86
C PHE A 949 45.96 2.40 103.60
N GLY A 950 46.27 3.65 103.92
CA GLY A 950 47.60 4.25 103.94
C GLY A 950 47.87 5.35 102.90
N ALA A 951 46.93 5.69 102.02
CA ALA A 951 47.10 6.75 101.04
C ALA A 951 46.92 8.15 101.66
N VAL A 952 47.61 9.14 101.09
CA VAL A 952 47.77 10.48 101.68
C VAL A 952 47.40 11.58 100.69
N SER A 953 46.79 12.63 101.22
CA SER A 953 46.47 13.82 100.45
C SER A 953 47.66 14.80 100.37
N SER A 954 47.51 15.84 99.56
CA SER A 954 48.50 16.91 99.46
C SER A 954 48.50 17.80 100.69
N TRP A 955 49.66 18.37 101.03
CA TRP A 955 49.78 19.39 102.07
C TRP A 955 49.07 20.69 101.68
N THR A 956 48.18 21.17 102.55
CA THR A 956 47.56 22.50 102.49
C THR A 956 48.31 23.46 103.40
N GLU A 957 48.63 24.67 102.90
CA GLU A 957 49.26 25.73 103.68
C GLU A 957 48.22 26.69 104.29
N ILE A 958 48.04 26.61 105.60
CA ILE A 958 47.27 27.56 106.41
C ILE A 958 48.12 28.80 106.66
N ASN A 959 47.93 29.81 105.81
CA ASN A 959 48.61 31.11 105.89
C ASN A 959 47.76 32.11 106.69
N PHE A 960 48.37 32.81 107.65
CA PHE A 960 47.69 33.84 108.45
C PHE A 960 48.60 35.02 108.80
N LYS A 961 47.99 36.14 109.20
CA LYS A 961 48.70 37.39 109.51
C LYS A 961 48.19 38.02 110.81
N VAL A 962 49.11 38.51 111.61
CA VAL A 962 48.89 39.18 112.90
C VAL A 962 49.17 40.68 112.73
N VAL A 963 48.19 41.56 112.97
CA VAL A 963 48.20 43.00 112.63
C VAL A 963 47.43 43.86 113.64
N GLY A 964 47.65 45.18 113.65
CA GLY A 964 46.80 46.17 114.33
C GLY A 964 46.67 47.50 113.56
N SER A 965 45.83 48.41 114.06
CA SER A 965 45.36 49.63 113.37
C SER A 965 45.60 50.93 114.15
N ALA A 966 45.55 52.08 113.46
CA ALA A 966 45.74 53.42 114.03
C ALA A 966 44.44 54.27 113.97
N PRO A 967 44.34 55.41 114.71
CA PRO A 967 43.14 56.24 114.75
C PRO A 967 42.82 56.98 113.45
N SER A 968 41.56 57.41 113.32
CA SER A 968 41.07 58.18 112.18
C SER A 968 41.44 59.67 112.20
N THR A 969 41.48 60.29 111.02
CA THR A 969 41.62 61.74 110.81
C THR A 969 40.47 62.49 111.50
N PRO A 970 40.72 63.57 112.27
CA PRO A 970 39.64 64.22 113.02
C PRO A 970 38.72 65.09 112.14
N VAL A 971 37.41 64.94 112.32
CA VAL A 971 36.39 65.66 111.52
C VAL A 971 36.10 67.05 112.08
N ILE A 972 36.28 68.11 111.28
CA ILE A 972 36.05 69.51 111.68
C ILE A 972 34.60 69.95 111.41
N THR A 973 33.99 70.68 112.34
CA THR A 973 32.64 71.31 112.17
C THR A 973 32.70 72.85 112.14
N ARG A 974 31.68 73.51 111.56
CA ARG A 974 31.54 74.97 111.52
C ARG A 974 30.07 75.41 111.55
N THR A 975 29.76 76.49 112.27
CA THR A 975 28.43 77.15 112.28
C THR A 975 28.61 78.66 112.31
N PRO A 976 27.86 79.49 111.53
CA PRO A 976 26.83 79.13 110.55
C PRO A 976 27.39 78.68 109.19
N ASP A 977 26.51 78.10 108.39
CA ASP A 977 26.69 77.50 107.08
C ASP A 977 26.23 78.42 105.91
N GLY A 978 26.36 77.93 104.67
CA GLY A 978 26.03 78.67 103.43
C GLY A 978 27.24 79.24 102.67
N ASN A 979 27.04 79.53 101.38
CA ASN A 979 28.09 79.97 100.44
C ASN A 979 28.64 81.38 100.76
N SER A 980 27.82 82.26 101.31
CA SER A 980 28.24 83.58 101.79
C SER A 980 27.53 83.94 103.09
N VAL A 981 28.27 84.22 104.15
CA VAL A 981 27.72 84.71 105.43
C VAL A 981 27.54 86.24 105.35
N ALA A 982 26.66 86.83 106.15
CA ALA A 982 26.60 88.29 106.29
C ALA A 982 27.77 88.81 107.17
N PRO A 983 28.32 90.02 106.91
CA PRO A 983 29.40 90.59 107.72
C PRO A 983 29.10 90.63 109.24
N ASN A 984 30.15 90.51 110.05
CA ASN A 984 30.11 90.64 111.52
C ASN A 984 29.25 89.59 112.25
N LYS A 985 29.45 88.29 111.97
CA LYS A 985 28.88 87.16 112.71
C LYS A 985 29.97 86.22 113.29
N PRO A 986 29.81 85.71 114.53
CA PRO A 986 30.75 84.76 115.15
C PRO A 986 30.53 83.32 114.67
N ILE A 987 31.54 82.47 114.86
CA ILE A 987 31.67 81.12 114.29
C ILE A 987 32.34 80.16 115.28
N THR A 988 31.83 78.92 115.42
CA THR A 988 32.33 77.86 116.34
C THR A 988 32.93 76.66 115.59
N ILE A 989 33.97 76.01 116.14
CA ILE A 989 34.75 74.92 115.51
C ILE A 989 35.26 73.87 116.52
N THR A 990 34.99 72.58 116.30
CA THR A 990 35.42 71.40 117.10
C THR A 990 35.82 70.19 116.22
N ALA A 991 36.37 69.11 116.81
CA ALA A 991 36.67 67.84 116.10
C ALA A 991 36.72 66.59 116.99
N ALA A 992 36.64 65.40 116.37
CA ALA A 992 36.74 64.06 116.99
C ALA A 992 37.23 62.97 116.01
N SER A 993 37.75 61.86 116.55
CA SER A 993 38.32 60.68 115.88
C SER A 993 37.89 59.37 116.58
N THR A 994 38.18 58.24 115.95
CA THR A 994 37.89 56.86 116.39
C THR A 994 39.04 55.93 116.05
N ASP A 995 39.22 54.84 116.82
CA ASP A 995 40.18 53.78 116.51
C ASP A 995 39.45 52.54 115.97
N LEU A 996 40.14 51.75 115.13
CA LEU A 996 39.57 50.58 114.45
C LEU A 996 39.73 49.27 115.23
N ASP A 997 40.77 49.13 116.05
CA ASP A 997 41.00 47.94 116.87
C ASP A 997 40.31 48.04 118.25
N GLY A 998 39.90 49.26 118.63
CA GLY A 998 39.23 49.58 119.89
C GLY A 998 40.16 50.19 120.94
N ASP A 999 41.35 50.64 120.52
CA ASP A 999 42.37 51.21 121.39
C ASP A 999 42.04 52.63 121.88
N THR A 1000 42.74 53.07 122.94
CA THR A 1000 42.45 54.33 123.66
C THR A 1000 43.18 55.54 123.03
N ILE A 1001 42.46 56.66 122.83
CA ILE A 1001 42.86 57.74 121.88
C ILE A 1001 43.15 59.11 122.54
N THR A 1002 44.08 59.91 121.98
CA THR A 1002 44.37 61.34 122.34
C THR A 1002 44.55 62.27 121.12
N TYR A 1003 44.67 63.61 121.28
CA TYR A 1003 44.55 64.64 120.19
C TYR A 1003 45.56 65.82 120.21
N VAL A 1004 45.76 66.50 119.06
CA VAL A 1004 46.65 67.69 118.84
C VAL A 1004 46.02 68.72 117.86
N TRP A 1005 46.26 70.04 117.99
CA TRP A 1005 45.54 71.13 117.27
C TRP A 1005 46.42 72.25 116.67
N GLU A 1006 45.93 72.95 115.62
CA GLU A 1006 46.58 74.12 115.00
C GLU A 1006 45.60 75.21 114.47
N GLY A 1007 46.06 76.47 114.42
CA GLY A 1007 45.34 77.62 113.81
C GLY A 1007 44.09 78.11 114.56
N ARG A 1008 43.41 77.21 115.26
CA ARG A 1008 42.29 77.46 116.17
C ARG A 1008 42.79 78.16 117.44
N GLN A 1009 42.45 79.44 117.61
CA GLN A 1009 42.77 80.18 118.85
C GLN A 1009 41.95 79.68 120.05
N ALA A 1010 40.67 79.40 119.82
CA ALA A 1010 39.70 78.90 120.79
C ALA A 1010 38.54 78.25 120.04
N GLU A 1011 37.54 77.72 120.77
CA GLU A 1011 36.39 77.03 120.18
C GLU A 1011 35.45 77.95 119.36
N THR A 1012 35.38 79.25 119.67
CA THR A 1012 34.48 80.21 119.01
C THR A 1012 35.15 81.57 118.79
N SER A 1013 35.05 82.15 117.58
CA SER A 1013 35.57 83.49 117.24
C SER A 1013 34.88 84.10 115.99
N ALA A 1014 35.17 85.35 115.62
CA ALA A 1014 34.59 86.05 114.46
C ALA A 1014 35.64 86.38 113.37
N TYR A 1015 35.20 86.52 112.12
CA TYR A 1015 36.08 86.52 110.93
C TYR A 1015 35.83 87.69 109.97
N PRO A 1016 36.85 88.16 109.22
CA PRO A 1016 36.74 89.28 108.28
C PRO A 1016 35.98 88.98 106.99
N LEU A 1017 35.53 90.05 106.32
CA LEU A 1017 34.88 90.04 105.01
C LEU A 1017 35.89 89.59 103.94
N GLY A 1018 35.74 88.36 103.43
CA GLY A 1018 36.74 87.68 102.61
C GLY A 1018 36.79 86.18 102.90
N ARG A 1019 38.00 85.59 102.90
CA ARG A 1019 38.32 84.13 102.89
C ARG A 1019 39.15 83.71 104.13
N ASN A 1020 38.95 82.51 104.72
CA ASN A 1020 39.48 82.08 106.06
C ASN A 1020 39.82 80.54 106.17
N THR A 1021 40.64 80.02 107.14
CA THR A 1021 41.15 78.58 107.24
C THR A 1021 41.75 78.10 108.63
N ILE A 1022 41.68 76.80 109.08
CA ILE A 1022 42.10 76.17 110.42
C ILE A 1022 42.46 74.60 110.40
N ARG A 1023 43.17 73.92 111.39
CA ARG A 1023 43.61 72.44 111.40
C ARG A 1023 43.65 71.58 112.74
N VAL A 1024 43.74 70.21 112.72
CA VAL A 1024 43.80 69.20 113.89
C VAL A 1024 44.29 67.71 113.59
N LYS A 1025 44.81 66.86 114.56
CA LYS A 1025 45.15 65.37 114.47
C LYS A 1025 44.98 64.45 115.76
N ALA A 1026 45.21 63.11 115.75
CA ALA A 1026 45.05 62.12 116.91
C ALA A 1026 46.08 60.91 117.06
N VAL A 1027 46.04 60.08 118.15
CA VAL A 1027 47.01 58.97 118.55
C VAL A 1027 46.43 57.81 119.44
N ASP A 1028 46.85 56.52 119.32
CA ASP A 1028 46.36 55.30 120.06
C ASP A 1028 47.24 54.64 121.19
N SER A 1029 46.88 53.43 121.65
CA SER A 1029 47.46 52.65 122.78
C SER A 1029 48.54 51.61 122.42
N THR A 1030 48.53 51.07 121.20
CA THR A 1030 49.66 50.30 120.63
C THR A 1030 50.77 51.23 120.14
N GLY A 1031 50.42 52.48 119.78
CA GLY A 1031 51.33 53.62 119.67
C GLY A 1031 51.37 54.34 118.32
N MET A 1032 50.30 54.31 117.52
CA MET A 1032 50.25 54.91 116.18
C MET A 1032 49.43 56.21 116.14
N GLU A 1033 49.56 56.99 115.06
CA GLU A 1033 49.02 58.37 114.93
C GLU A 1033 48.16 58.57 113.67
N SER A 1034 47.37 59.66 113.61
CA SER A 1034 46.45 59.98 112.50
C SER A 1034 46.74 61.30 111.73
N PRO A 1035 46.16 61.50 110.51
CA PRO A 1035 46.34 62.70 109.66
C PRO A 1035 45.62 64.00 110.10
N TRP A 1036 45.68 65.04 109.24
CA TRP A 1036 45.14 66.41 109.46
C TRP A 1036 43.93 66.78 108.56
N ALA A 1037 43.23 67.90 108.84
CA ALA A 1037 42.06 68.42 108.08
C ALA A 1037 41.93 69.98 108.05
N ALA A 1038 41.11 70.60 107.17
CA ALA A 1038 40.80 72.06 107.14
C ALA A 1038 39.49 72.48 106.40
N ILE A 1039 39.15 73.79 106.32
CA ILE A 1039 37.91 74.37 105.72
C ILE A 1039 38.06 75.84 105.20
N VAL A 1040 37.22 76.31 104.25
CA VAL A 1040 37.19 77.70 103.68
C VAL A 1040 35.73 78.23 103.47
N PHE A 1041 35.51 79.56 103.38
CA PHE A 1041 34.20 80.23 103.12
C PHE A 1041 34.30 81.74 102.76
N PHE A 1042 33.19 82.38 102.34
CA PHE A 1042 33.07 83.78 101.85
C PHE A 1042 31.92 84.63 102.50
N VAL A 1043 31.79 85.93 102.11
CA VAL A 1043 30.87 86.97 102.66
C VAL A 1043 30.48 88.00 101.55
N ALA A 1044 29.19 88.33 101.28
CA ALA A 1044 28.76 89.12 100.08
C ALA A 1044 27.37 89.87 100.15
N ASP A 1045 27.00 90.69 99.13
CA ASP A 1045 25.69 91.40 98.97
C ASP A 1045 25.06 91.36 97.53
N SER A 1046 23.80 91.81 97.40
CA SER A 1046 22.96 91.71 96.19
C SER A 1046 22.97 92.89 95.21
N ASN A 1047 23.22 94.13 95.64
CA ASN A 1047 23.08 95.32 94.80
C ASN A 1047 24.39 95.73 94.14
N ASN A 1048 25.53 95.47 94.81
CA ASN A 1048 26.85 95.77 94.28
C ASN A 1048 27.39 94.65 93.36
N GLY A 1049 26.61 93.58 93.15
CA GLY A 1049 26.96 92.46 92.30
C GLY A 1049 28.20 91.71 92.79
N GLY A 1050 28.03 90.80 93.76
CA GLY A 1050 29.08 89.87 94.20
C GLY A 1050 29.47 88.80 93.17
N GLY A 1051 29.45 89.14 91.88
CA GLY A 1051 29.49 88.24 90.73
C GLY A 1051 29.55 89.00 89.39
N MET A 1052 30.12 88.38 88.35
CA MET A 1052 30.39 89.04 87.07
C MET A 1052 29.17 89.07 86.14
N THR A 1053 28.92 90.21 85.47
CA THR A 1053 27.75 90.42 84.60
C THR A 1053 27.97 90.01 83.15
N LEU A 1054 26.99 89.31 82.55
CA LEU A 1054 26.99 88.98 81.11
C LEU A 1054 26.91 90.27 80.27
N SER A 1055 27.92 90.52 79.42
CA SER A 1055 28.07 91.76 78.66
C SER A 1055 28.25 91.58 77.14
N GLY A 1056 28.42 90.34 76.68
CA GLY A 1056 28.61 89.98 75.27
C GLY A 1056 28.50 88.47 75.08
N PRO A 1057 28.87 87.94 73.89
CA PRO A 1057 28.63 86.53 73.55
C PRO A 1057 29.35 85.49 74.43
N GLU A 1058 30.40 85.86 75.17
CA GLU A 1058 31.30 84.94 75.91
C GLU A 1058 31.64 85.52 77.30
N SER A 1059 31.80 84.71 78.37
CA SER A 1059 32.14 85.19 79.74
C SER A 1059 32.74 84.10 80.67
N VAL A 1060 33.79 84.39 81.46
CA VAL A 1060 34.62 83.41 82.25
C VAL A 1060 34.92 83.85 83.72
N ILE A 1061 35.06 82.94 84.70
CA ILE A 1061 35.61 83.16 86.09
C ILE A 1061 36.51 81.96 86.55
N VAL A 1062 37.47 82.13 87.50
CA VAL A 1062 38.38 81.07 88.03
C VAL A 1062 38.62 81.08 89.57
N GLU A 1063 38.71 79.90 90.24
CA GLU A 1063 39.17 79.66 91.65
C GLU A 1063 40.57 78.97 91.68
N LYS A 1064 41.31 79.06 92.81
CA LYS A 1064 42.75 78.74 92.91
C LYS A 1064 43.22 77.71 93.95
N GLY A 1065 42.41 77.29 94.92
CA GLY A 1065 42.71 76.12 95.76
C GLY A 1065 43.49 76.38 97.07
N ILE A 1066 44.09 75.32 97.62
CA ILE A 1066 45.00 75.29 98.79
C ILE A 1066 46.15 74.32 98.49
N GLU A 1067 47.36 74.62 98.94
CA GLU A 1067 48.54 73.76 98.77
C GLU A 1067 48.41 72.44 99.56
N CYS A 1068 48.78 71.32 98.92
CA CYS A 1068 48.56 69.95 99.42
C CYS A 1068 47.08 69.61 99.73
N ALA A 1069 46.12 70.28 99.09
CA ALA A 1069 44.70 69.96 99.24
C ALA A 1069 43.90 70.15 97.95
N THR A 1070 42.99 69.22 97.67
CA THR A 1070 42.13 69.26 96.48
C THR A 1070 40.71 69.71 96.81
N ILE A 1071 40.06 70.38 95.86
CA ILE A 1071 38.66 70.81 95.96
C ILE A 1071 37.75 69.59 95.82
N THR A 1072 36.88 69.36 96.80
CA THR A 1072 35.96 68.20 96.85
C THR A 1072 34.49 68.55 96.57
N GLU A 1073 34.15 69.83 96.39
CA GLU A 1073 32.78 70.29 96.14
C GLU A 1073 32.77 71.69 95.52
N TYR A 1074 31.84 71.98 94.60
CA TYR A 1074 31.59 73.32 94.07
C TYR A 1074 30.13 73.58 93.69
N THR A 1075 29.78 74.84 93.45
CA THR A 1075 28.49 75.30 92.88
C THR A 1075 28.69 76.54 92.01
N PHE A 1076 27.95 76.69 90.91
CA PHE A 1076 28.00 77.81 89.95
C PHE A 1076 26.60 78.10 89.37
N SER A 1077 26.27 79.36 89.01
CA SER A 1077 24.93 79.76 88.54
C SER A 1077 24.92 81.00 87.66
N VAL A 1078 24.00 81.06 86.69
CA VAL A 1078 23.69 82.20 85.80
C VAL A 1078 22.18 82.26 85.46
N PRO A 1079 21.38 83.19 86.05
CA PRO A 1079 19.93 83.28 85.81
C PRO A 1079 19.46 83.53 84.36
N PRO A 1080 18.27 83.02 83.95
CA PRO A 1080 17.66 83.19 82.62
C PRO A 1080 16.91 84.54 82.40
N VAL A 1081 16.61 84.87 81.14
CA VAL A 1081 16.04 86.15 80.67
C VAL A 1081 14.82 85.93 79.75
N LEU A 1082 13.64 86.42 80.14
CA LEU A 1082 12.36 86.15 79.47
C LEU A 1082 12.31 86.59 77.98
N GLY A 1083 11.73 85.74 77.13
CA GLY A 1083 11.44 86.03 75.71
C GLY A 1083 12.54 85.62 74.71
N HIS A 1084 13.68 85.16 75.20
CA HIS A 1084 14.78 84.62 74.38
C HIS A 1084 14.54 83.17 73.95
N SER A 1085 14.98 82.82 72.74
CA SER A 1085 15.00 81.46 72.20
C SER A 1085 16.13 81.30 71.17
N GLY A 1086 17.37 81.28 71.65
CA GLY A 1086 18.58 81.08 70.82
C GLY A 1086 19.18 79.69 70.95
N SER A 1087 20.49 79.58 70.69
CA SER A 1087 21.29 78.37 70.93
C SER A 1087 22.48 78.73 71.81
N ASP A 1088 22.20 78.90 73.09
CA ASP A 1088 23.16 79.29 74.13
C ASP A 1088 23.88 78.05 74.69
N TYR A 1089 24.91 78.26 75.50
CA TYR A 1089 25.44 77.21 76.38
C TYR A 1089 26.20 77.77 77.59
N GLY A 1090 26.28 76.98 78.66
CA GLY A 1090 27.23 77.20 79.76
C GLY A 1090 28.16 76.01 79.94
N ARG A 1091 29.28 76.22 80.63
CA ARG A 1091 30.36 75.22 80.82
C ARG A 1091 31.08 75.42 82.15
N VAL A 1092 31.49 74.33 82.79
CA VAL A 1092 32.50 74.33 83.86
C VAL A 1092 33.71 73.52 83.42
N ARG A 1093 34.91 73.98 83.78
CA ARG A 1093 36.15 73.23 83.64
C ARG A 1093 36.87 73.14 84.98
N GLY A 1094 37.65 72.08 85.19
CA GLY A 1094 38.46 71.87 86.38
C GLY A 1094 39.90 71.58 85.98
N TYR A 1095 40.85 72.16 86.72
CA TYR A 1095 42.25 71.83 86.54
C TYR A 1095 42.56 70.53 87.27
N ASN A 1096 42.59 69.45 86.50
CA ASN A 1096 42.85 68.11 86.96
C ASN A 1096 44.37 67.94 87.15
N ILE A 1097 44.82 67.79 88.39
CA ILE A 1097 46.26 67.69 88.71
C ILE A 1097 46.87 66.33 88.31
N LEU A 1098 46.02 65.34 88.00
CA LEU A 1098 46.44 64.00 87.56
C LEU A 1098 46.72 63.95 86.05
N THR A 1099 46.19 64.91 85.28
CA THR A 1099 46.34 64.99 83.82
C THR A 1099 47.00 66.30 83.35
N ASP A 1100 47.15 67.28 84.24
CA ASP A 1100 47.64 68.65 83.98
C ASP A 1100 46.77 69.41 82.93
N THR A 1101 45.49 69.05 82.82
CA THR A 1101 44.53 69.60 81.85
C THR A 1101 43.34 70.31 82.48
N TRP A 1102 42.82 71.30 81.75
CA TRP A 1102 41.51 71.90 82.03
C TRP A 1102 40.39 71.02 81.46
N ASP A 1103 40.03 70.00 82.22
CA ASP A 1103 38.97 69.05 81.87
C ASP A 1103 37.60 69.72 81.92
N GLN A 1104 36.75 69.42 80.93
CA GLN A 1104 35.39 69.95 80.89
C GLN A 1104 34.48 69.12 81.81
N LEU A 1105 34.30 69.60 83.04
CA LEU A 1105 33.47 68.94 84.06
C LEU A 1105 31.99 68.90 83.66
N ASP A 1106 31.55 69.98 83.01
CA ASP A 1106 30.15 70.21 82.72
C ASP A 1106 30.00 71.11 81.48
N TYR A 1107 28.97 70.86 80.67
CA TYR A 1107 28.60 71.67 79.51
C TYR A 1107 27.13 71.39 79.18
N GLN A 1108 26.35 72.45 79.03
CA GLN A 1108 24.93 72.35 78.66
C GLN A 1108 24.58 73.43 77.64
N SER A 1109 24.18 73.00 76.44
CA SER A 1109 23.46 73.88 75.52
C SER A 1109 22.02 74.06 75.98
N ILE A 1110 21.54 75.30 75.94
CA ILE A 1110 20.26 75.71 76.50
C ILE A 1110 19.63 76.78 75.59
N ALA A 1111 18.33 76.99 75.68
CA ALA A 1111 17.69 78.15 75.06
C ALA A 1111 17.84 79.42 75.93
N ASN A 1112 18.13 79.28 77.24
CA ASN A 1112 18.04 80.36 78.23
C ASN A 1112 18.57 79.99 79.66
N GLY A 1113 19.73 80.50 80.10
CA GLY A 1113 20.23 80.44 81.50
C GLY A 1113 20.73 79.07 82.01
N ILE A 1114 21.46 79.02 83.13
CA ILE A 1114 22.10 77.77 83.62
C ILE A 1114 22.43 77.78 85.13
N THR A 1115 22.50 76.60 85.77
CA THR A 1115 23.08 76.39 87.12
C THR A 1115 23.68 74.99 87.22
N LEU A 1116 24.92 74.87 87.70
CA LEU A 1116 25.72 73.64 87.70
C LEU A 1116 26.43 73.49 89.05
N SER A 1117 26.38 72.32 89.68
CA SER A 1117 27.04 72.05 90.96
C SER A 1117 27.44 70.57 91.08
N GLN A 1118 28.55 70.31 91.77
CA GLN A 1118 29.16 68.98 91.74
C GLN A 1118 29.97 68.72 93.00
N LYS A 1119 29.88 67.51 93.54
CA LYS A 1119 30.93 66.95 94.38
C LYS A 1119 32.05 66.43 93.49
N LEU A 1120 33.27 66.79 93.84
CA LEU A 1120 34.49 66.44 93.14
C LEU A 1120 35.22 65.34 93.89
N THR A 1121 35.85 64.44 93.14
CA THR A 1121 36.72 63.42 93.71
C THR A 1121 37.95 64.09 94.35
N ALA A 1122 38.24 63.73 95.60
CA ALA A 1122 39.49 64.09 96.26
C ALA A 1122 40.70 63.58 95.45
N GLY A 1123 41.82 64.30 95.50
CA GLY A 1123 43.02 64.02 94.72
C GLY A 1123 42.99 64.50 93.26
N VAL A 1124 41.85 65.01 92.75
CA VAL A 1124 41.70 65.32 91.31
C VAL A 1124 41.81 66.81 90.98
N TYR A 1125 40.98 67.68 91.55
CA TYR A 1125 40.86 69.07 91.07
C TYR A 1125 41.43 70.10 92.05
N SER A 1126 42.33 70.97 91.57
CA SER A 1126 42.93 72.05 92.38
C SER A 1126 42.38 73.45 92.05
N GLN A 1127 41.86 73.64 90.84
CA GLN A 1127 41.31 74.92 90.35
C GLN A 1127 40.04 74.65 89.55
N LEU A 1128 39.17 75.66 89.44
CA LEU A 1128 37.90 75.59 88.69
C LEU A 1128 37.74 76.82 87.81
N GLU A 1129 37.17 76.66 86.62
CA GLU A 1129 36.83 77.72 85.67
C GLU A 1129 35.34 77.59 85.28
N PHE A 1130 34.62 78.70 85.23
CA PHE A 1130 33.18 78.73 84.92
C PHE A 1130 32.88 79.65 83.74
N TYR A 1131 32.00 79.25 82.81
CA TYR A 1131 31.80 79.89 81.50
C TYR A 1131 30.32 79.94 81.02
N TYR A 1132 29.96 80.95 80.23
CA TYR A 1132 28.65 81.09 79.56
C TYR A 1132 28.76 81.74 78.16
N TYR A 1133 27.85 81.36 77.24
CA TYR A 1133 27.77 81.82 75.85
C TYR A 1133 26.31 82.05 75.38
N THR A 1134 26.08 83.09 74.58
CA THR A 1134 24.83 83.29 73.81
C THR A 1134 25.07 84.07 72.51
N ASN A 1135 24.30 83.79 71.45
CA ASN A 1135 24.41 84.47 70.17
C ASN A 1135 23.29 85.49 69.86
N HIS A 1136 22.38 85.75 70.81
CA HIS A 1136 21.39 86.83 70.71
C HIS A 1136 21.70 87.95 71.70
N ASP A 1137 21.50 89.20 71.28
CA ASP A 1137 21.77 90.40 72.07
C ASP A 1137 20.79 90.64 73.23
N CYS A 1138 19.66 89.95 73.23
CA CYS A 1138 18.58 90.14 74.19
C CYS A 1138 18.92 89.75 75.64
N MET A 1139 19.96 88.95 75.89
CA MET A 1139 20.41 88.58 77.25
C MET A 1139 21.41 89.57 77.88
N TYR A 1140 22.09 90.42 77.11
CA TYR A 1140 23.20 91.21 77.63
C TYR A 1140 22.77 92.25 78.69
N ASN A 1141 23.62 92.42 79.70
CA ASN A 1141 23.48 93.29 80.87
C ASN A 1141 22.29 92.94 81.81
N LYS A 1142 21.94 91.65 81.94
CA LYS A 1142 20.77 91.19 82.73
C LYS A 1142 21.02 90.04 83.71
N SER A 1143 22.24 89.51 83.88
CA SER A 1143 22.50 88.31 84.71
C SER A 1143 23.95 88.24 85.25
N ASN A 1144 24.17 87.56 86.41
CA ASN A 1144 25.41 87.52 87.22
C ASN A 1144 25.81 86.09 87.72
N ILE A 1145 27.03 85.91 88.26
CA ILE A 1145 27.70 84.61 88.58
C ILE A 1145 28.26 84.48 90.03
N THR A 1146 28.13 83.35 90.75
CA THR A 1146 28.72 83.10 92.11
C THR A 1146 29.19 81.64 92.38
N TYR A 1147 30.01 81.36 93.43
CA TYR A 1147 30.48 79.99 93.80
C TYR A 1147 30.89 79.78 95.29
N SER A 1148 31.24 78.53 95.69
CA SER A 1148 31.85 78.10 96.98
C SER A 1148 32.67 76.80 96.84
N VAL A 1149 33.54 76.42 97.82
CA VAL A 1149 34.40 75.20 97.78
C VAL A 1149 34.73 74.56 99.15
N SER A 1150 34.95 73.23 99.15
CA SER A 1150 35.45 72.38 100.28
C SER A 1150 36.78 71.69 99.94
N TYR A 1151 37.54 71.22 100.95
CA TYR A 1151 38.90 70.66 100.77
C TYR A 1151 39.11 69.29 101.45
N TYR A 1152 40.02 68.50 100.88
CA TYR A 1152 40.59 67.27 101.44
C TYR A 1152 42.12 67.34 101.41
N PHE A 1153 42.78 66.78 102.42
CA PHE A 1153 44.24 66.63 102.52
C PHE A 1153 44.58 65.15 102.40
N GLU A 1154 45.61 64.84 101.63
CA GLU A 1154 46.22 63.51 101.49
C GLU A 1154 47.21 63.21 102.63
#